data_AF-A0A1Y4H615-F1
#
_entry.id   AF-A0A1Y4H615-F1
#
_cell.length_a   1.000
_cell.length_b   1.000
_cell.length_c   1.000
_cell.angle_alpha   90.00
_cell.angle_beta   90.00
_cell.angle_gamma   90.00
#
_symmetry.space_group_name_H-M   'P 1'
#
loop_
_entity.id
_entity.type
_entity.pdbx_description
1 polymer ?
#
loop_
_entity_poly.entity_id
_entity_poly.type
_entity_poly.pdbx_seq_one_letter_code
_entity_poly.pdbx_strand_id
1 'polypeptide(L)'
;MAKFVQKSGYIQSDKAGGYMKYIATREGVEMLIGNGPATKGQRELIQKLLHDFPDAAELFEYEDYCKTPTLGTASAFITMALDTNLHEMNSESGYLSYIATRPRVERHGAHGLFSSAPAVDLDAAMAELESHQGNVWTIIYSLRREDATRLEYDNAEAWRTLLMMHTQDLAKAMRIPVDHFRWYAAFHNEGHHPHIHMMVWSDNPQEGFLTRDGIAAMRSKLTNTIFRDEMNQIYERKDVAYKELVETAQDTMRELIHRMNHQLCDNPVIEEQMRQLVQALETTTGKKQYGYLKKPLKALVDTIVDELSRQPEVAKCYETWNQIRDELNECYGSRTPREHLPLSQQKEFRRIKNDIIREAENIRLGLPTFEDEALQDEPEPEEAQEEHQSYSVYKQAQRYRAAKSVLQDVYALDEEHAEAVWEMEQLWAEGFTVAAHQLGKFYRDDLSTMRDHEKAERWFQLSAEAGNNFSEYALGKLLLSQKRTAEAMRWLDKAAGHGNQFAQYRLGKLYLAGESVAKDAAKAQEYLTAAARQGNPFAQYTLGKLYLLGRDVGQDREQAREWLTRSAAQGNQYAQFFLDRFDQFRDPSVMLAATKLLHHMGRIFRDNSAPPHNPAGIRIDSKRRRRLMEKRMAIGHKADDHEEQQSYQQTM
;
A
#
# COMPACT_ATOMS: atom_id res chain seq x y z
N MET A 1 25.90 -13.49 -0.95
CA MET A 1 26.31 -12.11 -0.61
C MET A 1 27.78 -12.20 -0.22
N ALA A 2 28.64 -11.40 -0.82
CA ALA A 2 30.06 -11.34 -0.47
C ALA A 2 30.24 -11.05 1.02
N LYS A 3 31.22 -11.68 1.67
CA LYS A 3 31.47 -11.56 3.11
C LYS A 3 32.72 -10.70 3.32
N PHE A 4 32.62 -9.71 4.21
CA PHE A 4 33.73 -8.85 4.63
C PHE A 4 34.01 -9.11 6.11
N VAL A 5 35.23 -9.50 6.45
CA VAL A 5 35.64 -9.81 7.82
C VAL A 5 36.48 -8.66 8.37
N GLN A 6 36.07 -8.13 9.53
CA GLN A 6 36.84 -7.17 10.31
C GLN A 6 37.21 -7.80 11.65
N LYS A 7 38.50 -7.85 11.97
CA LYS A 7 39.00 -8.15 13.32
C LYS A 7 39.65 -6.92 13.94
N SER A 8 39.56 -6.75 15.25
CA SER A 8 40.08 -5.57 15.95
C SER A 8 40.56 -5.94 17.35
N GLY A 9 41.80 -5.57 17.69
CA GLY A 9 42.43 -5.80 18.99
C GLY A 9 43.47 -4.73 19.36
N TYR A 10 44.14 -4.84 20.52
CA TYR A 10 45.09 -3.84 21.03
C TYR A 10 46.27 -4.47 21.80
N ILE A 11 47.39 -3.75 21.96
CA ILE A 11 48.65 -4.22 22.61
C ILE A 11 49.02 -3.35 23.83
N GLN A 12 49.51 -3.93 24.94
CA GLN A 12 50.10 -3.26 26.13
C GLN A 12 51.49 -3.86 26.49
N SER A 13 52.43 -3.07 27.02
CA SER A 13 53.84 -3.46 27.26
C SER A 13 54.02 -4.37 28.49
N ASP A 14 54.56 -5.58 28.26
CA ASP A 14 55.53 -6.34 29.10
C ASP A 14 55.29 -7.88 29.08
N LYS A 15 56.24 -8.65 28.47
CA LYS A 15 56.55 -10.12 28.55
C LYS A 15 56.26 -10.99 27.30
N ALA A 16 57.29 -11.34 26.50
CA ALA A 16 57.12 -12.00 25.18
C ALA A 16 58.16 -13.03 24.68
N GLY A 17 59.28 -13.26 25.37
CA GLY A 17 60.47 -13.86 24.74
C GLY A 17 60.37 -15.32 24.24
N GLY A 18 59.37 -16.10 24.68
CA GLY A 18 59.32 -17.55 24.44
C GLY A 18 58.77 -17.98 23.07
N TYR A 19 57.82 -17.23 22.51
CA TYR A 19 57.13 -17.63 21.28
C TYR A 19 57.74 -16.99 20.01
N MET A 20 58.34 -15.81 20.16
CA MET A 20 59.06 -15.11 19.09
C MET A 20 60.30 -15.89 18.59
N LYS A 21 60.95 -16.66 19.47
CA LYS A 21 62.07 -17.55 19.09
C LYS A 21 61.63 -18.74 18.23
N TYR A 22 60.35 -19.11 18.26
CA TYR A 22 59.77 -20.19 17.44
C TYR A 22 59.39 -19.72 16.03
N ILE A 23 58.90 -18.48 15.90
CA ILE A 23 58.52 -17.90 14.60
C ILE A 23 59.75 -17.36 13.84
N ALA A 24 60.72 -16.77 14.54
CA ALA A 24 61.92 -16.18 13.93
C ALA A 24 62.95 -17.19 13.39
N THR A 25 62.89 -18.47 13.82
CA THR A 25 63.85 -19.52 13.44
C THR A 25 63.32 -20.49 12.40
N ARG A 26 62.18 -20.20 11.77
CA ARG A 26 61.61 -21.07 10.74
C ARG A 26 62.33 -20.88 9.40
N GLU A 27 63.52 -21.45 9.28
CA GLU A 27 64.17 -21.66 7.98
C GLU A 27 63.41 -22.74 7.18
N GLY A 28 63.01 -22.40 5.94
CA GLY A 28 62.82 -23.36 4.86
C GLY A 28 61.66 -24.33 4.93
N VAL A 29 60.41 -23.89 5.20
CA VAL A 29 59.25 -24.78 5.00
C VAL A 29 58.65 -24.59 3.61
N GLU A 30 59.09 -25.46 2.72
CA GLU A 30 58.40 -25.93 1.52
C GLU A 30 56.90 -26.13 1.80
N MET A 31 56.03 -25.56 0.95
CA MET A 31 54.61 -25.88 1.00
C MET A 31 54.42 -27.34 0.59
N LEU A 32 54.34 -28.26 1.54
CA LEU A 32 53.74 -29.56 1.29
C LEU A 32 52.25 -29.32 1.03
N ILE A 33 51.87 -29.26 -0.25
CA ILE A 33 50.50 -29.45 -0.72
C ILE A 33 50.16 -30.92 -0.45
N GLY A 34 50.02 -31.26 0.83
CA GLY A 34 49.57 -32.56 1.27
C GLY A 34 48.06 -32.56 1.29
N ASN A 35 47.42 -33.27 0.36
CA ASN A 35 45.98 -33.58 0.39
C ASN A 35 45.61 -34.58 1.52
N GLY A 36 46.51 -34.80 2.48
CA GLY A 36 46.27 -35.66 3.64
C GLY A 36 45.41 -34.98 4.71
N PRO A 37 44.77 -35.76 5.59
CA PRO A 37 43.97 -35.22 6.69
C PRO A 37 44.86 -34.44 7.67
N ALA A 38 44.31 -33.39 8.28
CA ALA A 38 45.00 -32.60 9.31
C ALA A 38 45.58 -33.50 10.42
N THR A 39 46.84 -33.26 10.80
CA THR A 39 47.52 -34.07 11.84
C THR A 39 46.87 -33.90 13.20
N LYS A 40 47.03 -34.88 14.10
CA LYS A 40 46.52 -34.81 15.49
C LYS A 40 47.01 -33.54 16.19
N GLY A 41 48.30 -33.20 16.06
CA GLY A 41 48.89 -31.99 16.63
C GLY A 41 48.32 -30.69 16.05
N GLN A 42 48.01 -30.64 14.76
CA GLN A 42 47.31 -29.48 14.18
C GLN A 42 45.89 -29.33 14.74
N ARG A 43 45.14 -30.42 14.90
CA ARG A 43 43.78 -30.35 15.47
C ARG A 43 43.78 -29.91 16.94
N GLU A 44 44.73 -30.42 17.73
CA GLU A 44 44.94 -30.02 19.12
C GLU A 44 45.33 -28.54 19.22
N LEU A 45 46.23 -28.07 18.34
CA LEU A 45 46.60 -26.65 18.26
C LEU A 45 45.43 -25.77 17.81
N ILE A 46 44.63 -26.21 16.85
CA ILE A 46 43.42 -25.51 16.39
C ILE A 46 42.40 -25.40 17.52
N GLN A 47 42.13 -26.48 18.25
CA GLN A 47 41.25 -26.46 19.40
C GLN A 47 41.76 -25.51 20.49
N LYS A 48 43.08 -25.53 20.73
CA LYS A 48 43.71 -24.59 21.65
C LYS A 48 43.56 -23.15 21.18
N LEU A 49 43.81 -22.85 19.91
CA LEU A 49 43.65 -21.50 19.35
C LEU A 49 42.20 -21.01 19.39
N LEU A 50 41.21 -21.88 19.19
CA LEU A 50 39.79 -21.53 19.32
C LEU A 50 39.35 -21.41 20.79
N HIS A 51 40.05 -22.04 21.72
CA HIS A 51 39.82 -21.89 23.14
C HIS A 51 40.42 -20.58 23.65
N ASP A 52 41.68 -20.33 23.31
CA ASP A 52 42.44 -19.14 23.70
C ASP A 52 41.90 -17.88 23.00
N PHE A 53 41.47 -18.01 21.73
CA PHE A 53 40.94 -16.94 20.88
C PHE A 53 39.61 -17.36 20.22
N PRO A 54 38.47 -17.30 20.93
CA PRO A 54 37.18 -17.77 20.43
C PRO A 54 36.69 -17.09 19.13
N ASP A 55 37.10 -15.84 18.91
CA ASP A 55 36.80 -15.05 17.73
C ASP A 55 37.58 -15.52 16.48
N ALA A 56 38.63 -16.35 16.63
CA ALA A 56 39.31 -17.01 15.50
C ALA A 56 38.35 -17.86 14.66
N ALA A 57 37.22 -18.28 15.22
CA ALA A 57 36.16 -18.97 14.50
C ALA A 57 35.50 -18.13 13.37
N GLU A 58 35.65 -16.80 13.38
CA GLU A 58 35.08 -15.92 12.36
C GLU A 58 35.93 -15.83 11.07
N LEU A 59 37.17 -16.32 11.13
CA LEU A 59 38.12 -16.33 10.01
C LEU A 59 37.66 -17.25 8.88
N PHE A 60 37.93 -16.85 7.64
CA PHE A 60 37.57 -17.66 6.47
C PHE A 60 38.33 -18.99 6.44
N GLU A 61 39.58 -18.99 6.91
CA GLU A 61 40.45 -20.17 6.97
C GLU A 61 39.89 -21.21 7.93
N TYR A 62 39.17 -20.80 8.97
CA TYR A 62 38.47 -21.74 9.85
C TYR A 62 37.29 -22.40 9.14
N GLU A 63 36.51 -21.62 8.38
CA GLU A 63 35.42 -22.14 7.55
C GLU A 63 35.95 -23.13 6.51
N ASP A 64 37.06 -22.79 5.85
CA ASP A 64 37.72 -23.64 4.85
C ASP A 64 38.28 -24.92 5.50
N TYR A 65 38.89 -24.82 6.69
CA TYR A 65 39.32 -25.98 7.48
C TYR A 65 38.14 -26.87 7.90
N CYS A 66 37.02 -26.30 8.33
CA CYS A 66 35.83 -27.07 8.69
C CYS A 66 35.23 -27.80 7.48
N LYS A 67 35.23 -27.17 6.29
CA LYS A 67 34.75 -27.78 5.04
C LYS A 67 35.67 -28.89 4.55
N THR A 68 36.98 -28.66 4.59
CA THR A 68 38.00 -29.59 4.08
C THR A 68 39.21 -29.65 5.02
N PRO A 69 39.18 -30.44 6.12
CA PRO A 69 40.23 -30.46 7.15
C PRO A 69 41.49 -31.21 6.71
N THR A 70 42.25 -30.58 5.81
CA THR A 70 43.52 -31.08 5.25
C THR A 70 44.70 -30.49 6.00
N LEU A 71 45.90 -31.04 5.76
CA LEU A 71 47.16 -30.44 6.23
C LEU A 71 47.29 -28.96 5.81
N GLY A 72 46.87 -28.65 4.58
CA GLY A 72 46.94 -27.31 4.00
C GLY A 72 46.00 -26.33 4.68
N THR A 73 44.70 -26.65 4.76
CA THR A 73 43.70 -25.77 5.39
C THR A 73 43.91 -25.62 6.89
N ALA A 74 44.37 -26.68 7.57
CA ALA A 74 44.76 -26.60 8.98
C ALA A 74 45.96 -25.67 9.19
N SER A 75 46.99 -25.77 8.34
CA SER A 75 48.16 -24.87 8.42
C SER A 75 47.79 -23.44 8.09
N ALA A 76 46.92 -23.22 7.11
CA ALA A 76 46.41 -21.89 6.76
C ALA A 76 45.63 -21.26 7.91
N PHE A 77 44.70 -22.00 8.53
CA PHE A 77 43.96 -21.52 9.69
C PHE A 77 44.87 -21.28 10.91
N ILE A 78 45.78 -22.20 11.24
CA ILE A 78 46.73 -21.99 12.34
C ILE A 78 47.57 -20.74 12.11
N THR A 79 48.07 -20.55 10.89
CA THR A 79 48.86 -19.37 10.53
C THR A 79 48.01 -18.10 10.67
N MET A 80 46.80 -18.08 10.13
CA MET A 80 45.93 -16.90 10.20
C MET A 80 45.42 -16.61 11.62
N ALA A 81 45.08 -17.64 12.39
CA ALA A 81 44.68 -17.50 13.77
C ALA A 81 45.83 -16.98 14.64
N LEU A 82 47.07 -17.37 14.37
CA LEU A 82 48.24 -16.79 15.03
C LEU A 82 48.51 -15.36 14.55
N ASP A 83 48.44 -15.09 13.25
CA ASP A 83 48.68 -13.77 12.67
C ASP A 83 47.63 -12.73 13.15
N THR A 84 46.37 -13.14 13.25
CA THR A 84 45.27 -12.27 13.69
C THR A 84 45.29 -11.99 15.19
N ASN A 85 45.81 -12.92 15.98
CA ASN A 85 45.95 -12.78 17.44
C ASN A 85 47.38 -12.41 17.87
N LEU A 86 48.27 -12.11 16.91
CA LEU A 86 49.67 -11.77 17.17
C LEU A 86 49.82 -10.55 18.11
N HIS A 87 48.81 -9.68 18.15
CA HIS A 87 48.72 -8.51 19.03
C HIS A 87 48.45 -8.89 20.51
N GLU A 88 47.71 -9.98 20.77
CA GLU A 88 47.53 -10.53 22.13
C GLU A 88 48.78 -11.30 22.60
N MET A 89 49.70 -11.55 21.68
CA MET A 89 50.97 -12.25 21.90
C MET A 89 52.12 -11.23 21.97
N ASN A 90 52.08 -10.36 22.99
CA ASN A 90 53.07 -9.34 23.37
C ASN A 90 54.25 -9.15 22.41
N SER A 91 54.36 -8.00 21.74
CA SER A 91 55.62 -7.59 21.08
C SER A 91 55.85 -6.10 21.28
N GLU A 92 56.92 -5.74 21.99
CA GLU A 92 57.55 -4.44 21.83
C GLU A 92 58.47 -4.52 20.60
N SER A 93 58.23 -3.67 19.60
CA SER A 93 59.05 -3.40 18.38
C SER A 93 59.01 -4.33 17.15
N GLY A 94 58.22 -5.41 17.10
CA GLY A 94 58.27 -6.37 15.97
C GLY A 94 57.15 -6.31 14.91
N TYR A 95 55.93 -5.94 15.30
CA TYR A 95 54.72 -6.19 14.49
C TYR A 95 54.66 -5.35 13.20
N LEU A 96 55.02 -4.06 13.27
CA LEU A 96 55.03 -3.18 12.09
C LEU A 96 56.05 -3.67 11.04
N SER A 97 57.26 -4.03 11.47
CA SER A 97 58.29 -4.61 10.61
C SER A 97 57.83 -5.94 10.01
N TYR A 98 57.19 -6.79 10.82
CA TYR A 98 56.63 -8.07 10.37
C TYR A 98 55.59 -7.89 9.25
N ILE A 99 54.56 -7.05 9.44
CA ILE A 99 53.54 -6.84 8.39
C ILE A 99 54.13 -6.12 7.16
N ALA A 100 55.16 -5.29 7.33
CA ALA A 100 55.79 -4.55 6.24
C ALA A 100 56.74 -5.40 5.38
N THR A 101 57.30 -6.49 5.93
CA THR A 101 58.38 -7.27 5.29
C THR A 101 58.10 -8.77 5.13
N ARG A 102 56.94 -9.27 5.54
CA ARG A 102 56.60 -10.70 5.41
C ARG A 102 56.46 -11.17 3.94
N PRO A 103 56.59 -12.49 3.69
CA PRO A 103 56.32 -13.06 2.38
C PRO A 103 54.88 -12.74 1.92
N ARG A 104 54.70 -12.41 0.62
CA ARG A 104 53.40 -12.09 -0.02
C ARG A 104 52.80 -10.71 0.28
N VAL A 105 53.53 -9.85 0.98
CA VAL A 105 53.25 -8.41 1.03
C VAL A 105 53.51 -7.80 -0.34
N GLU A 106 52.58 -6.99 -0.85
CA GLU A 106 52.82 -6.20 -2.04
C GLU A 106 53.71 -4.99 -1.69
N ARG A 107 54.81 -4.79 -2.44
CA ARG A 107 55.82 -3.76 -2.11
C ARG A 107 56.00 -2.79 -3.27
N HIS A 108 55.98 -1.51 -2.93
CA HIS A 108 56.44 -0.42 -3.80
C HIS A 108 57.74 0.15 -3.23
N GLY A 109 58.80 -0.66 -3.16
CA GLY A 109 60.09 -0.30 -2.55
C GLY A 109 60.65 -1.38 -1.61
N ALA A 110 61.35 -0.96 -0.56
CA ALA A 110 61.96 -1.87 0.42
C ALA A 110 60.93 -2.63 1.29
N HIS A 111 59.73 -2.05 1.47
CA HIS A 111 58.64 -2.57 2.30
C HIS A 111 57.25 -2.30 1.69
N GLY A 112 56.18 -2.85 2.28
CA GLY A 112 54.79 -2.71 1.80
C GLY A 112 53.86 -1.80 2.62
N LEU A 113 54.41 -1.06 3.59
CA LEU A 113 53.63 -0.15 4.44
C LEU A 113 53.13 1.09 3.65
N PHE A 114 51.87 1.45 3.85
CA PHE A 114 51.25 2.68 3.32
C PHE A 114 50.40 3.38 4.39
N SER A 115 50.14 4.68 4.18
CA SER A 115 49.30 5.52 5.03
C SER A 115 48.61 6.61 4.20
N SER A 116 48.08 7.65 4.85
CA SER A 116 47.66 8.88 4.19
C SER A 116 48.82 9.64 3.54
N ALA A 117 50.06 9.41 3.98
CA ALA A 117 51.25 10.04 3.39
C ALA A 117 51.58 9.42 2.00
N PRO A 118 52.23 10.19 1.10
CA PRO A 118 52.62 9.71 -0.23
C PRO A 118 53.78 8.71 -0.19
N ALA A 119 54.62 8.74 0.85
CA ALA A 119 55.68 7.78 1.10
C ALA A 119 55.77 7.52 2.61
N VAL A 120 56.13 6.30 2.98
CA VAL A 120 56.34 5.89 4.37
C VAL A 120 57.77 5.39 4.49
N ASP A 121 58.48 5.87 5.51
CA ASP A 121 59.79 5.35 5.90
C ASP A 121 59.58 4.38 7.08
N LEU A 122 59.99 3.12 6.91
CA LEU A 122 59.73 2.08 7.90
C LEU A 122 60.44 2.34 9.23
N ASP A 123 61.69 2.79 9.20
CA ASP A 123 62.48 3.00 10.41
C ASP A 123 61.92 4.19 11.21
N ALA A 124 61.50 5.25 10.52
CA ALA A 124 60.82 6.39 11.14
C ALA A 124 59.44 6.01 11.72
N ALA A 125 58.64 5.24 10.97
CA ALA A 125 57.32 4.78 11.43
C ALA A 125 57.41 3.84 12.64
N MET A 126 58.45 2.99 12.70
CA MET A 126 58.74 2.14 13.85
C MET A 126 59.14 2.98 15.07
N ALA A 127 60.08 3.92 14.90
CA ALA A 127 60.51 4.80 15.99
C ALA A 127 59.35 5.65 16.56
N GLU A 128 58.45 6.12 15.69
CA GLU A 128 57.23 6.83 16.08
C GLU A 128 56.34 5.95 16.99
N LEU A 129 56.02 4.73 16.55
CA LEU A 129 55.18 3.80 17.31
C LEU A 129 55.83 3.35 18.62
N GLU A 130 57.14 3.09 18.64
CA GLU A 130 57.88 2.69 19.84
C GLU A 130 57.91 3.79 20.91
N SER A 131 57.83 5.06 20.49
CA SER A 131 57.76 6.20 21.39
C SER A 131 56.35 6.48 21.93
N HIS A 132 55.32 5.84 21.36
CA HIS A 132 53.92 6.10 21.72
C HIS A 132 53.51 5.37 23.02
N GLN A 133 52.91 6.09 23.96
CA GLN A 133 52.52 5.57 25.28
C GLN A 133 51.04 5.17 25.40
N GLY A 134 50.25 5.32 24.33
CA GLY A 134 48.83 4.99 24.29
C GLY A 134 48.53 3.65 23.62
N ASN A 135 47.24 3.31 23.54
CA ASN A 135 46.80 2.08 22.90
C ASN A 135 46.96 2.17 21.38
N VAL A 136 47.63 1.17 20.79
CA VAL A 136 47.67 0.97 19.35
C VAL A 136 46.72 -0.15 18.96
N TRP A 137 45.71 0.17 18.16
CA TRP A 137 44.69 -0.76 17.69
C TRP A 137 45.14 -1.45 16.42
N THR A 138 45.10 -2.77 16.39
CA THR A 138 45.37 -3.58 15.20
C THR A 138 44.06 -4.06 14.59
N ILE A 139 43.85 -3.76 13.32
CA ILE A 139 42.61 -4.06 12.59
C ILE A 139 42.94 -4.83 11.32
N ILE A 140 42.21 -5.92 11.06
CA ILE A 140 42.36 -6.71 9.84
C ILE A 140 41.08 -6.62 9.05
N TYR A 141 41.19 -6.27 7.77
CA TYR A 141 40.08 -6.30 6.82
C TYR A 141 40.37 -7.31 5.72
N SER A 142 39.46 -8.26 5.52
CA SER A 142 39.65 -9.37 4.58
C SER A 142 38.44 -9.57 3.67
N LEU A 143 38.73 -9.89 2.41
CA LEU A 143 37.77 -10.29 1.38
C LEU A 143 38.16 -11.66 0.81
N ARG A 144 37.17 -12.42 0.31
CA ARG A 144 37.46 -13.60 -0.51
C ARG A 144 38.15 -13.16 -1.79
N ARG A 145 39.10 -13.96 -2.30
CA ARG A 145 39.85 -13.68 -3.53
C ARG A 145 38.96 -13.30 -4.70
N GLU A 146 37.90 -14.07 -4.93
CA GLU A 146 36.94 -13.85 -6.01
C GLU A 146 36.25 -12.49 -5.91
N ASP A 147 35.90 -12.06 -4.69
CA ASP A 147 35.25 -10.77 -4.45
C ASP A 147 36.25 -9.61 -4.53
N ALA A 148 37.47 -9.80 -4.00
CA ALA A 148 38.52 -8.79 -4.06
C ALA A 148 38.91 -8.47 -5.51
N THR A 149 39.09 -9.48 -6.38
CA THR A 149 39.38 -9.25 -7.79
C THR A 149 38.19 -8.64 -8.53
N ARG A 150 36.97 -9.10 -8.25
CA ARG A 150 35.76 -8.59 -8.90
C ARG A 150 35.41 -7.16 -8.51
N LEU A 151 35.76 -6.74 -7.29
CA LEU A 151 35.50 -5.41 -6.74
C LEU A 151 36.75 -4.51 -6.78
N GLU A 152 37.84 -4.98 -7.39
CA GLU A 152 39.11 -4.27 -7.57
C GLU A 152 39.83 -3.91 -6.25
N TYR A 153 39.60 -4.68 -5.18
CA TYR A 153 40.27 -4.61 -3.87
C TYR A 153 41.36 -5.69 -3.70
N ASP A 154 41.99 -6.12 -4.79
CA ASP A 154 43.09 -7.10 -4.78
C ASP A 154 44.49 -6.46 -4.91
N ASN A 155 44.58 -5.16 -4.66
CA ASN A 155 45.80 -4.34 -4.69
C ASN A 155 45.82 -3.30 -3.56
N ALA A 156 47.02 -2.86 -3.18
CA ALA A 156 47.22 -1.92 -2.07
C ALA A 156 46.60 -0.52 -2.29
N GLU A 157 46.63 0.00 -3.53
CA GLU A 157 46.15 1.35 -3.89
C GLU A 157 44.63 1.51 -3.62
N ALA A 158 43.85 0.50 -3.97
CA ALA A 158 42.40 0.48 -3.74
C ALA A 158 42.05 0.53 -2.25
N TRP A 159 42.74 -0.26 -1.42
CA TRP A 159 42.56 -0.23 0.04
C TRP A 159 42.99 1.11 0.65
N ARG A 160 44.12 1.66 0.21
CA ARG A 160 44.59 2.98 0.65
C ARG A 160 43.56 4.07 0.33
N THR A 161 43.02 4.07 -0.89
CA THR A 161 41.99 5.02 -1.32
C THR A 161 40.73 4.91 -0.47
N LEU A 162 40.27 3.69 -0.17
CA LEU A 162 39.11 3.45 0.68
C LEU A 162 39.30 3.96 2.11
N LEU A 163 40.45 3.68 2.73
CA LEU A 163 40.75 4.15 4.09
C LEU A 163 40.87 5.68 4.15
N MET A 164 41.47 6.30 3.12
CA MET A 164 41.53 7.76 3.00
C MET A 164 40.13 8.37 2.86
N MET A 165 39.27 7.79 2.02
CA MET A 165 37.88 8.26 1.82
C MET A 165 37.08 8.26 3.13
N HIS A 166 37.30 7.27 3.99
CA HIS A 166 36.58 7.11 5.26
C HIS A 166 37.33 7.57 6.50
N THR A 167 38.45 8.30 6.37
CA THR A 167 39.28 8.70 7.52
C THR A 167 38.47 9.39 8.63
N GLN A 168 37.54 10.30 8.28
CA GLN A 168 36.67 10.96 9.26
C GLN A 168 35.70 10.00 9.95
N ASP A 169 35.10 9.07 9.19
CA ASP A 169 34.18 8.07 9.71
C ASP A 169 34.91 7.11 10.68
N LEU A 170 36.12 6.67 10.32
CA LEU A 170 36.97 5.78 11.12
C LEU A 170 37.41 6.47 12.42
N ALA A 171 37.93 7.70 12.33
CA ALA A 171 38.33 8.48 13.49
C ALA A 171 37.16 8.71 14.46
N LYS A 172 35.98 9.08 13.94
CA LYS A 172 34.75 9.26 14.73
C LYS A 172 34.34 7.97 15.43
N ALA A 173 34.38 6.82 14.74
CA ALA A 173 34.00 5.53 15.32
C ALA A 173 34.94 5.09 16.46
N MET A 174 36.22 5.48 16.36
CA MET A 174 37.24 5.23 17.38
C MET A 174 37.31 6.32 18.47
N ARG A 175 36.48 7.37 18.35
CA ARG A 175 36.47 8.53 19.25
C ARG A 175 37.83 9.24 19.31
N ILE A 176 38.47 9.37 18.15
CA ILE A 176 39.72 10.11 17.96
C ILE A 176 39.40 11.36 17.13
N PRO A 177 39.75 12.58 17.58
CA PRO A 177 39.73 13.77 16.74
C PRO A 177 40.54 13.53 15.47
N VAL A 178 40.02 13.93 14.30
CA VAL A 178 40.64 13.61 13.00
C VAL A 178 42.10 14.07 12.92
N ASP A 179 42.44 15.20 13.53
CA ASP A 179 43.79 15.75 13.54
C ASP A 179 44.79 14.91 14.36
N HIS A 180 44.29 14.15 15.33
CA HIS A 180 45.09 13.22 16.15
C HIS A 180 45.08 11.79 15.61
N PHE A 181 44.27 11.50 14.58
CA PHE A 181 44.13 10.15 14.03
C PHE A 181 45.36 9.78 13.21
N ARG A 182 46.05 8.71 13.62
CA ARG A 182 47.22 8.18 12.93
C ARG A 182 46.99 6.73 12.55
N TRP A 183 47.44 6.35 11.36
CA TRP A 183 47.34 4.96 10.92
C TRP A 183 48.42 4.58 9.90
N TYR A 184 48.79 3.31 9.94
CA TYR A 184 49.56 2.63 8.90
C TYR A 184 48.84 1.34 8.50
N ALA A 185 48.98 0.91 7.25
CA ALA A 185 48.49 -0.39 6.83
C ALA A 185 49.41 -1.06 5.81
N ALA A 186 49.30 -2.39 5.70
CA ALA A 186 50.00 -3.20 4.71
C ALA A 186 49.01 -4.16 4.05
N PHE A 187 49.13 -4.33 2.73
CA PHE A 187 48.29 -5.24 1.95
C PHE A 187 49.01 -6.56 1.68
N HIS A 188 48.26 -7.65 1.88
CA HIS A 188 48.73 -9.02 1.75
C HIS A 188 47.92 -9.70 0.66
N ASN A 189 48.61 -10.04 -0.43
CA ASN A 189 48.00 -10.62 -1.60
C ASN A 189 47.92 -12.15 -1.48
N GLU A 190 47.19 -12.65 -0.48
CA GLU A 190 47.11 -14.09 -0.18
C GLU A 190 46.14 -14.85 -1.08
N GLY A 191 46.53 -16.06 -1.55
CA GLY A 191 45.83 -16.78 -2.62
C GLY A 191 44.32 -16.96 -2.45
N HIS A 192 43.82 -17.10 -1.21
CA HIS A 192 42.40 -17.30 -0.93
C HIS A 192 41.69 -16.08 -0.34
N HIS A 193 42.37 -15.29 0.51
CA HIS A 193 41.76 -14.20 1.27
C HIS A 193 42.69 -12.97 1.32
N PRO A 194 42.80 -12.19 0.23
CA PRO A 194 43.54 -10.93 0.27
C PRO A 194 43.01 -10.03 1.38
N HIS A 195 43.92 -9.43 2.14
CA HIS A 195 43.56 -8.66 3.33
C HIS A 195 44.58 -7.55 3.61
N ILE A 196 44.16 -6.58 4.42
CA ILE A 196 45.04 -5.57 4.98
C ILE A 196 45.19 -5.75 6.49
N HIS A 197 46.40 -5.54 6.98
CA HIS A 197 46.67 -5.27 8.39
C HIS A 197 46.78 -3.76 8.56
N MET A 198 46.04 -3.18 9.49
CA MET A 198 46.01 -1.76 9.80
C MET A 198 46.34 -1.55 11.27
N MET A 199 47.19 -0.57 11.57
CA MET A 199 47.50 -0.10 12.91
C MET A 199 46.98 1.33 13.05
N VAL A 200 46.31 1.62 14.16
CA VAL A 200 45.65 2.91 14.41
C VAL A 200 45.87 3.37 15.84
N TRP A 201 46.24 4.64 16.03
CA TRP A 201 46.39 5.26 17.36
C TRP A 201 46.01 6.74 17.32
N SER A 202 45.98 7.36 18.50
CA SER A 202 45.83 8.81 18.65
C SER A 202 47.16 9.43 19.05
N ASP A 203 47.47 10.63 18.58
CA ASP A 203 48.60 11.42 19.12
C ASP A 203 48.47 11.66 20.63
N ASN A 204 47.24 11.66 21.17
CA ASN A 204 46.97 11.75 22.59
C ASN A 204 46.72 10.35 23.19
N PRO A 205 47.59 9.85 24.09
CA PRO A 205 47.45 8.53 24.70
C PRO A 205 46.14 8.27 25.47
N GLN A 206 45.42 9.33 25.83
CA GLN A 206 44.13 9.24 26.55
C GLN A 206 42.91 9.14 25.60
N GLU A 207 43.13 9.20 24.29
CA GLU A 207 42.10 9.11 23.26
C GLU A 207 42.19 7.78 22.50
N GLY A 208 41.11 7.40 21.82
CA GLY A 208 41.07 6.14 21.06
C GLY A 208 40.54 4.98 21.88
N PHE A 209 39.22 4.77 21.80
CA PHE A 209 38.57 3.61 22.39
C PHE A 209 37.55 3.02 21.43
N LEU A 210 37.77 1.77 21.02
CA LEU A 210 36.93 1.07 20.06
C LEU A 210 35.88 0.22 20.76
N THR A 211 34.61 0.61 20.63
CA THR A 211 33.46 -0.14 21.17
C THR A 211 32.90 -1.11 20.12
N ARG A 212 32.05 -2.06 20.54
CA ARG A 212 31.31 -2.94 19.60
C ARG A 212 30.50 -2.16 18.57
N ASP A 213 29.87 -1.07 18.99
CA ASP A 213 29.13 -0.17 18.09
C ASP A 213 30.07 0.57 17.14
N GLY A 214 31.26 0.97 17.60
CA GLY A 214 32.31 1.55 16.77
C GLY A 214 32.80 0.59 15.69
N ILE A 215 33.05 -0.68 16.05
CA ILE A 215 33.41 -1.75 15.11
C ILE A 215 32.29 -1.94 14.07
N ALA A 216 31.03 -2.00 14.51
CA ALA A 216 29.89 -2.15 13.62
C ALA A 216 29.74 -0.95 12.66
N ALA A 217 29.98 0.27 13.15
CA ALA A 217 29.93 1.50 12.35
C ALA A 217 31.05 1.53 11.29
N MET A 218 32.28 1.20 11.66
CA MET A 218 33.41 1.10 10.72
C MET A 218 33.14 0.05 9.65
N ARG A 219 32.73 -1.15 10.05
CA ARG A 219 32.36 -2.24 9.14
C ARG A 219 31.26 -1.80 8.18
N SER A 220 30.19 -1.15 8.68
CA SER A 220 29.08 -0.69 7.84
C SER A 220 29.53 0.33 6.80
N LYS A 221 30.37 1.30 7.16
CA LYS A 221 30.86 2.34 6.24
C LYS A 221 31.68 1.74 5.10
N LEU A 222 32.66 0.90 5.44
CA LEU A 222 33.52 0.26 4.44
C LEU A 222 32.72 -0.70 3.56
N THR A 223 31.83 -1.51 4.15
CA THR A 223 30.95 -2.44 3.40
C THR A 223 30.07 -1.69 2.42
N ASN A 224 29.43 -0.58 2.83
CA ASN A 224 28.56 0.19 1.95
C ASN A 224 29.29 0.79 0.74
N THR A 225 30.58 1.11 0.88
CA THR A 225 31.41 1.64 -0.21
C THR A 225 31.93 0.53 -1.11
N ILE A 226 32.45 -0.56 -0.52
CA ILE A 226 32.96 -1.74 -1.25
C ILE A 226 31.84 -2.36 -2.10
N PHE A 227 30.63 -2.50 -1.56
CA PHE A 227 29.51 -3.16 -2.22
C PHE A 227 28.46 -2.19 -2.78
N ARG A 228 28.81 -0.91 -2.96
CA ARG A 228 27.87 0.16 -3.36
C ARG A 228 27.05 -0.19 -4.60
N ASP A 229 27.71 -0.69 -5.63
CA ASP A 229 27.07 -0.97 -6.91
C ASP A 229 26.19 -2.22 -6.86
N GLU A 230 26.58 -3.23 -6.08
CA GLU A 230 25.74 -4.41 -5.84
C GLU A 230 24.49 -4.05 -5.04
N MET A 231 24.64 -3.26 -3.98
CA MET A 231 23.51 -2.78 -3.18
C MET A 231 22.53 -1.99 -4.05
N ASN A 232 23.04 -1.11 -4.91
CA ASN A 232 22.21 -0.35 -5.87
C ASN A 232 21.45 -1.26 -6.84
N GLN A 233 22.09 -2.29 -7.40
CA GLN A 233 21.43 -3.24 -8.29
C GLN A 233 20.34 -4.05 -7.57
N ILE A 234 20.58 -4.44 -6.31
CA ILE A 234 19.58 -5.12 -5.47
C ILE A 234 18.38 -4.20 -5.22
N TYR A 235 18.63 -2.93 -4.87
CA TYR A 235 17.55 -1.95 -4.67
C TYR A 235 16.76 -1.66 -5.95
N GLU A 236 17.42 -1.53 -7.10
CA GLU A 236 16.75 -1.36 -8.40
C GLU A 236 15.83 -2.54 -8.73
N ARG A 237 16.32 -3.77 -8.55
CA ARG A 237 15.52 -4.98 -8.77
C ARG A 237 14.31 -5.05 -7.83
N LYS A 238 14.49 -4.69 -6.56
CA LYS A 238 13.40 -4.62 -5.59
C LYS A 238 12.36 -3.54 -5.93
N ASP A 239 12.77 -2.37 -6.42
CA ASP A 239 11.85 -1.30 -6.81
C ASP A 239 11.01 -1.66 -8.04
N VAL A 240 11.61 -2.35 -9.02
CA VAL A 240 10.88 -2.85 -10.20
C VAL A 240 9.89 -3.94 -9.82
N ALA A 241 10.33 -4.95 -9.06
CA ALA A 241 9.45 -6.02 -8.58
C ALA A 241 8.29 -5.48 -7.73
N TYR A 242 8.56 -4.50 -6.86
CA TYR A 242 7.52 -3.84 -6.07
C TYR A 242 6.50 -3.09 -6.94
N LYS A 243 6.93 -2.41 -8.01
CA LYS A 243 6.03 -1.73 -8.94
C LYS A 243 5.13 -2.71 -9.70
N GLU A 244 5.70 -3.77 -10.24
CA GLU A 244 4.94 -4.81 -10.97
C GLU A 244 3.91 -5.48 -10.05
N LEU A 245 4.28 -5.76 -8.79
CA LEU A 245 3.36 -6.26 -7.77
C LEU A 245 2.23 -5.27 -7.48
N VAL A 246 2.55 -3.99 -7.27
CA VAL A 246 1.57 -2.94 -7.00
C VAL A 246 0.58 -2.78 -8.15
N GLU A 247 1.06 -2.79 -9.39
CA GLU A 247 0.22 -2.65 -10.58
C GLU A 247 -0.75 -3.84 -10.70
N THR A 248 -0.24 -5.06 -10.61
CA THR A 248 -1.05 -6.29 -10.63
C THR A 248 -2.08 -6.31 -9.50
N ALA A 249 -1.66 -5.89 -8.30
CA ALA A 249 -2.53 -5.83 -7.14
C ALA A 249 -3.63 -4.76 -7.29
N GLN A 250 -3.31 -3.61 -7.90
CA GLN A 250 -4.28 -2.57 -8.19
C GLN A 250 -5.32 -3.03 -9.21
N ASP A 251 -4.92 -3.71 -10.28
CA ASP A 251 -5.85 -4.23 -11.29
C ASP A 251 -6.78 -5.29 -10.67
N THR A 252 -6.21 -6.22 -9.90
CA THR A 252 -6.98 -7.21 -9.13
C THR A 252 -7.98 -6.53 -8.20
N MET A 253 -7.56 -5.51 -7.45
CA MET A 253 -8.45 -4.75 -6.58
C MET A 253 -9.54 -4.01 -7.36
N ARG A 254 -9.24 -3.41 -8.51
CA ARG A 254 -10.25 -2.72 -9.33
C ARG A 254 -11.35 -3.68 -9.78
N GLU A 255 -10.98 -4.87 -10.24
CA GLU A 255 -11.95 -5.88 -10.67
C GLU A 255 -12.84 -6.37 -9.51
N LEU A 256 -12.23 -6.67 -8.36
CA LEU A 256 -12.96 -7.09 -7.16
C LEU A 256 -13.89 -5.98 -6.63
N ILE A 257 -13.43 -4.72 -6.64
CA ILE A 257 -14.24 -3.55 -6.27
C ILE A 257 -15.40 -3.38 -7.26
N HIS A 258 -15.18 -3.59 -8.56
CA HIS A 258 -16.25 -3.54 -9.54
C HIS A 258 -17.31 -4.61 -9.23
N ARG A 259 -16.91 -5.87 -9.02
CA ARG A 259 -17.82 -6.95 -8.62
C ARG A 259 -18.59 -6.61 -7.34
N MET A 260 -17.91 -6.14 -6.29
CA MET A 260 -18.54 -5.72 -5.04
C MET A 260 -19.63 -4.65 -5.23
N ASN A 261 -19.50 -3.75 -6.21
CA ASN A 261 -20.46 -2.67 -6.43
C ASN A 261 -21.66 -3.06 -7.32
N HIS A 262 -21.61 -4.21 -7.98
CA HIS A 262 -22.63 -4.64 -8.94
C HIS A 262 -23.32 -5.96 -8.56
N GLN A 263 -22.89 -6.63 -7.51
CA GLN A 263 -23.49 -7.89 -7.05
C GLN A 263 -24.38 -7.71 -5.82
N LEU A 264 -25.40 -8.56 -5.70
CA LEU A 264 -26.21 -8.68 -4.49
C LEU A 264 -25.47 -9.51 -3.43
N CYS A 265 -25.62 -9.14 -2.15
CA CYS A 265 -25.07 -9.91 -1.03
C CYS A 265 -26.17 -10.75 -0.36
N ASP A 266 -26.23 -12.03 -0.69
CA ASP A 266 -27.09 -13.04 -0.04
C ASP A 266 -26.28 -13.74 1.06
N ASN A 267 -26.25 -13.15 2.26
CA ASN A 267 -25.62 -13.75 3.43
C ASN A 267 -26.60 -13.81 4.62
N PRO A 268 -27.17 -15.00 4.92
CA PRO A 268 -28.12 -15.17 6.02
C PRO A 268 -27.58 -14.77 7.39
N VAL A 269 -26.27 -14.91 7.63
CA VAL A 269 -25.64 -14.59 8.92
C VAL A 269 -25.57 -13.08 9.13
N ILE A 270 -25.11 -12.35 8.11
CA ILE A 270 -25.13 -10.87 8.13
C ILE A 270 -26.55 -10.39 8.29
N GLU A 271 -27.49 -11.01 7.57
CA GLU A 271 -28.89 -10.62 7.66
C GLU A 271 -29.44 -10.76 9.09
N GLU A 272 -29.25 -11.92 9.72
CA GLU A 272 -29.73 -12.15 11.08
C GLU A 272 -29.08 -11.19 12.09
N GLN A 273 -27.77 -10.96 11.98
CA GLN A 273 -27.07 -10.01 12.84
C GLN A 273 -27.56 -8.57 12.63
N MET A 274 -27.87 -8.18 11.40
CA MET A 274 -28.47 -6.89 11.10
C MET A 274 -29.87 -6.76 11.71
N ARG A 275 -30.71 -7.81 11.68
CA ARG A 275 -32.02 -7.79 12.37
C ARG A 275 -31.86 -7.58 13.87
N GLN A 276 -30.94 -8.32 14.49
CA GLN A 276 -30.65 -8.19 15.92
C GLN A 276 -30.17 -6.78 16.27
N LEU A 277 -29.33 -6.19 15.41
CA LEU A 277 -28.86 -4.83 15.59
C LEU A 277 -30.01 -3.81 15.47
N VAL A 278 -30.89 -3.96 14.48
CA VAL A 278 -32.09 -3.11 14.31
C VAL A 278 -32.95 -3.13 15.57
N GLN A 279 -33.30 -4.32 16.08
CA GLN A 279 -34.10 -4.48 17.31
C GLN A 279 -33.41 -3.88 18.53
N ALA A 280 -32.10 -4.10 18.68
CA ALA A 280 -31.35 -3.55 19.80
C ALA A 280 -31.23 -2.02 19.74
N LEU A 281 -31.21 -1.42 18.56
CA LEU A 281 -31.17 0.03 18.37
C LEU A 281 -32.51 0.72 18.64
N GLU A 282 -33.65 0.02 18.56
CA GLU A 282 -34.96 0.57 18.94
C GLU A 282 -35.01 0.99 20.40
N THR A 283 -34.42 0.18 21.28
CA THR A 283 -34.42 0.42 22.74
C THR A 283 -33.19 1.20 23.22
N THR A 284 -32.28 1.55 22.31
CA THR A 284 -31.05 2.28 22.65
C THR A 284 -31.32 3.78 22.75
N THR A 285 -31.07 4.36 23.93
CA THR A 285 -31.14 5.80 24.17
C THR A 285 -29.80 6.49 23.90
N GLY A 286 -29.84 7.73 23.41
CA GLY A 286 -28.66 8.54 23.14
C GLY A 286 -28.12 8.43 21.70
N LYS A 287 -26.86 8.85 21.49
CA LYS A 287 -26.25 8.94 20.14
C LYS A 287 -25.92 7.55 19.59
N LYS A 288 -26.51 7.21 18.44
CA LYS A 288 -26.31 5.92 17.75
C LYS A 288 -25.12 5.97 16.81
N GLN A 289 -23.93 6.03 17.39
CA GLN A 289 -22.64 5.98 16.68
C GLN A 289 -21.73 5.01 17.40
N TYR A 290 -20.86 4.30 16.66
CA TYR A 290 -20.09 3.17 17.20
C TYR A 290 -19.37 3.51 18.50
N GLY A 291 -18.73 4.68 18.60
CA GLY A 291 -18.02 5.14 19.79
C GLY A 291 -18.89 5.21 21.07
N TYR A 292 -20.18 5.49 20.92
CA TYR A 292 -21.14 5.72 22.01
C TYR A 292 -21.99 4.48 22.35
N LEU A 293 -21.93 3.42 21.54
CA LEU A 293 -22.66 2.18 21.80
C LEU A 293 -22.10 1.44 23.02
N LYS A 294 -22.98 0.73 23.74
CA LYS A 294 -22.61 -0.19 24.83
C LYS A 294 -21.81 -1.39 24.27
N LYS A 295 -21.02 -2.03 25.13
CA LYS A 295 -20.12 -3.14 24.76
C LYS A 295 -20.79 -4.27 23.94
N PRO A 296 -22.01 -4.75 24.28
CA PRO A 296 -22.66 -5.82 23.51
C PRO A 296 -22.98 -5.40 22.06
N LEU A 297 -23.45 -4.18 21.87
CA LEU A 297 -23.76 -3.62 20.54
C LEU A 297 -22.50 -3.39 19.71
N LYS A 298 -21.40 -2.94 20.34
CA LYS A 298 -20.09 -2.82 19.67
C LYS A 298 -19.61 -4.18 19.15
N ALA A 299 -19.72 -5.22 19.98
CA ALA A 299 -19.34 -6.58 19.59
C ALA A 299 -20.20 -7.10 18.42
N LEU A 300 -21.51 -6.85 18.43
CA LEU A 300 -22.40 -7.22 17.31
C LEU A 300 -22.01 -6.50 16.01
N VAL A 301 -21.68 -5.21 16.08
CA VAL A 301 -21.18 -4.47 14.91
C VAL A 301 -19.86 -5.07 14.42
N ASP A 302 -18.93 -5.38 15.33
CA ASP A 302 -17.64 -5.98 14.97
C ASP A 302 -17.81 -7.37 14.32
N THR A 303 -18.75 -8.20 14.81
CA THR A 303 -19.05 -9.50 14.17
C THR A 303 -19.63 -9.35 12.77
N ILE A 304 -20.43 -8.32 12.51
CA ILE A 304 -20.93 -8.02 11.15
C ILE A 304 -19.77 -7.64 10.23
N VAL A 305 -18.81 -6.84 10.71
CA VAL A 305 -17.60 -6.50 9.93
C VAL A 305 -16.77 -7.75 9.61
N ASP A 306 -16.58 -8.62 10.59
CA ASP A 306 -15.79 -9.84 10.39
C ASP A 306 -16.52 -10.84 9.49
N GLU A 307 -17.85 -10.90 9.51
CA GLU A 307 -18.61 -11.72 8.57
C GLU A 307 -18.58 -11.14 7.14
N LEU A 308 -18.65 -9.80 6.99
CA LEU A 308 -18.40 -9.13 5.71
C LEU A 308 -17.00 -9.46 5.18
N SER A 309 -16.00 -9.59 6.06
CA SER A 309 -14.63 -9.94 5.68
C SER A 309 -14.50 -11.32 5.03
N ARG A 310 -15.48 -12.21 5.24
CA ARG A 310 -15.52 -13.56 4.67
C ARG A 310 -16.16 -13.63 3.30
N GLN A 311 -16.76 -12.55 2.81
CA GLN A 311 -17.27 -12.52 1.44
C GLN A 311 -16.09 -12.68 0.45
N PRO A 312 -16.22 -13.50 -0.61
CA PRO A 312 -15.10 -13.86 -1.48
C PRO A 312 -14.31 -12.66 -2.01
N GLU A 313 -15.02 -11.64 -2.48
CA GLU A 313 -14.39 -10.43 -3.03
C GLU A 313 -13.71 -9.59 -1.95
N VAL A 314 -14.32 -9.48 -0.77
CA VAL A 314 -13.76 -8.73 0.37
C VAL A 314 -12.52 -9.41 0.91
N ALA A 315 -12.58 -10.74 1.09
CA ALA A 315 -11.47 -11.55 1.56
C ALA A 315 -10.27 -11.43 0.63
N LYS A 316 -10.50 -11.57 -0.69
CA LYS A 316 -9.43 -11.45 -1.68
C LYS A 316 -8.85 -10.03 -1.75
N CYS A 317 -9.70 -9.00 -1.72
CA CYS A 317 -9.22 -7.61 -1.63
C CYS A 317 -8.36 -7.39 -0.39
N TYR A 318 -8.76 -7.94 0.76
CA TYR A 318 -8.03 -7.79 2.00
C TYR A 318 -6.69 -8.54 1.99
N GLU A 319 -6.64 -9.72 1.40
CA GLU A 319 -5.40 -10.48 1.17
C GLU A 319 -4.43 -9.65 0.30
N THR A 320 -4.88 -9.16 -0.85
CA THR A 320 -4.08 -8.31 -1.74
C THR A 320 -3.63 -7.02 -1.04
N TRP A 321 -4.49 -6.41 -0.22
CA TRP A 321 -4.17 -5.22 0.57
C TRP A 321 -3.05 -5.46 1.59
N ASN A 322 -3.04 -6.66 2.19
CA ASN A 322 -2.00 -7.07 3.12
C ASN A 322 -0.70 -7.41 2.39
N GLN A 323 -0.77 -8.14 1.29
CA GLN A 323 0.39 -8.56 0.51
C GLN A 323 1.26 -7.37 0.07
N ILE A 324 0.66 -6.29 -0.44
CA ILE A 324 1.40 -5.07 -0.83
C ILE A 324 2.16 -4.46 0.37
N ARG A 325 1.56 -4.50 1.56
CA ARG A 325 2.13 -3.92 2.78
C ARG A 325 3.20 -4.81 3.40
N ASP A 326 3.04 -6.12 3.28
CA ASP A 326 4.04 -7.09 3.73
C ASP A 326 5.28 -6.99 2.85
N GLU A 327 5.11 -6.93 1.52
CA GLU A 327 6.22 -6.73 0.59
C GLU A 327 6.96 -5.41 0.86
N LEU A 328 6.22 -4.34 1.15
CA LEU A 328 6.83 -3.06 1.53
C LEU A 328 7.64 -3.18 2.83
N ASN A 329 7.12 -3.92 3.82
CA ASN A 329 7.81 -4.15 5.10
C ASN A 329 9.06 -5.03 4.91
N GLU A 330 9.02 -6.05 4.05
CA GLU A 330 10.19 -6.86 3.71
C GLU A 330 11.25 -6.08 2.92
N CYS A 331 10.82 -5.20 2.02
CA CYS A 331 11.73 -4.41 1.19
C CYS A 331 12.37 -3.24 1.94
N TYR A 332 11.61 -2.55 2.80
CA TYR A 332 12.00 -1.25 3.37
C TYR A 332 11.79 -1.11 4.88
N GLY A 333 11.14 -2.08 5.53
CA GLY A 333 10.78 -2.04 6.95
C GLY A 333 11.76 -2.77 7.87
N SER A 334 11.34 -2.92 9.13
CA SER A 334 12.06 -3.75 10.11
C SER A 334 11.95 -5.23 9.75
N ARG A 335 12.95 -6.05 10.13
CA ARG A 335 12.93 -7.52 9.94
C ARG A 335 11.81 -8.25 10.71
N THR A 336 10.94 -7.53 11.41
CA THR A 336 9.80 -8.10 12.12
C THR A 336 8.59 -8.19 11.17
N PRO A 337 8.00 -9.38 10.98
CA PRO A 337 6.79 -9.55 10.17
C PRO A 337 5.62 -8.73 10.72
N ARG A 338 4.79 -8.22 9.81
CA ARG A 338 3.59 -7.46 10.16
C ARG A 338 2.47 -8.40 10.61
N GLU A 339 1.76 -8.03 11.66
CA GLU A 339 0.59 -8.76 12.13
C GLU A 339 -0.64 -8.47 11.25
N HIS A 340 -1.36 -9.51 10.83
CA HIS A 340 -2.60 -9.40 10.06
C HIS A 340 -3.80 -9.39 11.00
N LEU A 341 -4.31 -8.20 11.31
CA LEU A 341 -5.48 -8.05 12.18
C LEU A 341 -6.78 -8.35 11.41
N PRO A 342 -7.89 -8.72 12.09
CA PRO A 342 -9.22 -8.73 11.48
C PRO A 342 -9.64 -7.34 10.96
N LEU A 343 -10.50 -7.28 9.94
CA LEU A 343 -11.00 -6.01 9.39
C LEU A 343 -11.63 -5.11 10.46
N SER A 344 -12.36 -5.69 11.41
CA SER A 344 -12.94 -4.96 12.55
C SER A 344 -11.91 -4.24 13.42
N GLN A 345 -10.65 -4.66 13.40
CA GLN A 345 -9.57 -4.08 14.20
C GLN A 345 -8.68 -3.11 13.41
N GLN A 346 -8.76 -3.12 12.08
CA GLN A 346 -7.98 -2.23 11.22
C GLN A 346 -8.47 -0.78 11.29
N LYS A 347 -7.54 0.17 11.34
CA LYS A 347 -7.86 1.61 11.53
C LYS A 347 -8.51 2.20 10.27
N GLU A 348 -8.02 1.78 9.12
CA GLU A 348 -8.43 2.14 7.76
C GLU A 348 -9.90 1.77 7.48
N PHE A 349 -10.40 0.75 8.17
CA PHE A 349 -11.74 0.21 7.98
C PHE A 349 -12.74 0.66 9.04
N ARG A 350 -12.36 1.52 10.00
CA ARG A 350 -13.26 1.98 11.08
C ARG A 350 -14.56 2.62 10.59
N ARG A 351 -14.57 3.17 9.37
CA ARG A 351 -15.76 3.78 8.75
C ARG A 351 -16.91 2.78 8.61
N ILE A 352 -16.63 1.52 8.26
CA ILE A 352 -17.66 0.50 8.02
C ILE A 352 -18.54 0.28 9.25
N LYS A 353 -18.00 0.45 10.45
CA LYS A 353 -18.74 0.26 11.71
C LYS A 353 -19.90 1.24 11.85
N ASN A 354 -19.68 2.50 11.46
CA ASN A 354 -20.75 3.51 11.47
C ASN A 354 -21.68 3.34 10.26
N ASP A 355 -21.18 2.83 9.13
CA ASP A 355 -22.03 2.49 7.99
C ASP A 355 -23.02 1.38 8.36
N ILE A 356 -22.60 0.33 9.08
CA ILE A 356 -23.47 -0.73 9.65
C ILE A 356 -24.58 -0.15 10.51
N ILE A 357 -24.23 0.74 11.45
CA ILE A 357 -25.22 1.35 12.35
C ILE A 357 -26.19 2.23 11.56
N ARG A 358 -25.70 2.97 10.55
CA ARG A 358 -26.54 3.79 9.69
C ARG A 358 -27.51 2.92 8.89
N GLU A 359 -27.07 1.82 8.30
CA GLU A 359 -27.96 0.94 7.54
C GLU A 359 -28.98 0.24 8.45
N ALA A 360 -28.61 -0.11 9.68
CA ALA A 360 -29.57 -0.61 10.66
C ALA A 360 -30.61 0.46 11.04
N GLU A 361 -30.20 1.72 11.23
CA GLU A 361 -31.14 2.82 11.45
C GLU A 361 -32.03 3.08 10.22
N ASN A 362 -31.50 2.97 9.01
CA ASN A 362 -32.29 3.11 7.79
C ASN A 362 -33.40 2.04 7.72
N ILE A 363 -33.10 0.79 8.07
CA ILE A 363 -34.11 -0.28 8.18
C ILE A 363 -35.14 0.08 9.24
N ARG A 364 -34.69 0.46 10.45
CA ARG A 364 -35.57 0.81 11.58
C ARG A 364 -36.55 1.94 11.24
N LEU A 365 -36.08 2.91 10.47
CA LEU A 365 -36.79 4.12 10.09
C LEU A 365 -37.59 3.96 8.78
N GLY A 366 -37.45 2.82 8.08
CA GLY A 366 -38.08 2.62 6.76
C GLY A 366 -37.56 3.59 5.69
N LEU A 367 -36.33 4.09 5.84
CA LEU A 367 -35.74 5.07 4.93
C LEU A 367 -35.40 4.45 3.57
N PRO A 368 -35.40 5.26 2.48
CA PRO A 368 -35.06 4.82 1.15
C PRO A 368 -33.72 4.06 1.05
N THR A 369 -33.75 2.92 0.37
CA THR A 369 -32.59 2.14 -0.09
C THR A 369 -32.10 2.65 -1.45
N PHE A 370 -30.88 2.26 -1.87
CA PHE A 370 -30.24 2.70 -3.13
C PHE A 370 -30.93 2.18 -4.41
N GLU A 371 -31.98 1.39 -4.24
CA GLU A 371 -32.86 0.90 -5.31
C GLU A 371 -33.52 2.04 -6.07
N ASP A 372 -33.56 3.23 -5.48
CA ASP A 372 -34.09 4.46 -6.09
C ASP A 372 -33.04 5.25 -6.90
N GLU A 373 -31.75 4.90 -6.85
CA GLU A 373 -30.67 5.72 -7.46
C GLU A 373 -30.78 5.80 -8.99
N ALA A 374 -31.44 4.82 -9.63
CA ALA A 374 -31.67 4.76 -11.07
C ALA A 374 -33.00 5.42 -11.52
N LEU A 375 -33.67 6.18 -10.65
CA LEU A 375 -34.96 6.82 -10.96
C LEU A 375 -34.78 7.95 -11.99
N GLN A 376 -35.04 7.67 -13.26
CA GLN A 376 -35.04 8.66 -14.34
C GLN A 376 -36.31 9.51 -14.28
N ASP A 377 -36.22 10.71 -13.70
CA ASP A 377 -37.32 11.67 -13.51
C ASP A 377 -37.40 12.72 -14.62
N GLU A 378 -37.09 12.33 -15.86
CA GLU A 378 -37.06 13.25 -17.00
C GLU A 378 -38.46 13.46 -17.60
N PRO A 379 -38.88 14.71 -17.85
CA PRO A 379 -40.00 14.96 -18.74
C PRO A 379 -39.60 14.48 -20.15
N GLU A 380 -40.41 13.60 -20.73
CA GLU A 380 -40.30 13.36 -22.15
C GLU A 380 -40.60 14.68 -22.89
N PRO A 381 -39.78 15.07 -23.87
CA PRO A 381 -40.16 16.17 -24.74
C PRO A 381 -41.51 15.82 -25.35
N GLU A 382 -42.44 16.78 -25.47
CA GLU A 382 -43.76 16.57 -26.07
C GLU A 382 -43.62 15.67 -27.30
N GLU A 383 -44.04 14.40 -27.16
CA GLU A 383 -43.99 13.48 -28.28
C GLU A 383 -44.93 14.03 -29.34
N ALA A 384 -44.45 14.06 -30.58
CA ALA A 384 -45.25 14.43 -31.73
C ALA A 384 -46.35 13.38 -31.93
N GLN A 385 -47.42 13.45 -31.15
CA GLN A 385 -48.65 12.75 -31.44
C GLN A 385 -49.24 13.37 -32.70
N GLU A 386 -48.92 12.71 -33.80
CA GLU A 386 -49.59 12.65 -35.09
C GLU A 386 -50.10 13.99 -35.66
N GLU A 387 -49.30 14.47 -36.63
CA GLU A 387 -49.72 15.25 -37.80
C GLU A 387 -50.60 16.47 -37.51
N HIS A 388 -49.97 17.66 -37.47
CA HIS A 388 -50.49 19.04 -37.68
C HIS A 388 -49.86 20.10 -36.74
N GLN A 389 -48.71 19.85 -36.08
CA GLN A 389 -47.99 20.92 -35.35
C GLN A 389 -47.10 21.76 -36.27
N SER A 390 -47.14 23.09 -36.08
CA SER A 390 -46.43 24.12 -36.84
C SER A 390 -44.91 23.90 -36.92
N TYR A 391 -44.28 24.25 -38.06
CA TYR A 391 -42.81 24.24 -38.28
C TYR A 391 -42.00 24.86 -37.11
N SER A 392 -42.61 25.82 -36.40
CA SER A 392 -42.03 26.46 -35.21
C SER A 392 -41.73 25.47 -34.07
N VAL A 393 -42.66 24.55 -33.76
CA VAL A 393 -42.54 23.60 -32.64
C VAL A 393 -41.42 22.59 -32.92
N TYR A 394 -41.34 22.10 -34.16
CA TYR A 394 -40.26 21.21 -34.60
C TYR A 394 -38.87 21.87 -34.41
N LYS A 395 -38.73 23.14 -34.81
CA LYS A 395 -37.48 23.89 -34.69
C LYS A 395 -37.09 24.10 -33.22
N GLN A 396 -38.05 24.41 -32.36
CA GLN A 396 -37.84 24.54 -30.92
C GLN A 396 -37.38 23.22 -30.29
N ALA A 397 -38.02 22.10 -30.64
CA ALA A 397 -37.61 20.77 -30.16
C ALA A 397 -36.19 20.40 -30.62
N GLN A 398 -35.80 20.75 -31.85
CA GLN A 398 -34.43 20.52 -32.33
C GLN A 398 -33.40 21.35 -31.56
N ARG A 399 -33.67 22.66 -31.37
CA ARG A 399 -32.82 23.55 -30.56
C ARG A 399 -32.69 23.05 -29.13
N TYR A 400 -33.80 22.63 -28.52
CA TYR A 400 -33.82 22.04 -27.19
C TYR A 400 -32.93 20.80 -27.11
N ARG A 401 -33.05 19.85 -28.05
CA ARG A 401 -32.22 18.63 -28.05
C ARG A 401 -30.73 18.97 -28.20
N ALA A 402 -30.38 19.92 -29.06
CA ALA A 402 -29.00 20.36 -29.26
C ALA A 402 -28.43 20.97 -27.97
N ALA A 403 -29.11 21.96 -27.39
CA ALA A 403 -28.67 22.60 -26.16
C ALA A 403 -28.66 21.61 -24.97
N LYS A 404 -29.65 20.72 -24.85
CA LYS A 404 -29.68 19.66 -23.81
C LYS A 404 -28.46 18.74 -23.92
N SER A 405 -28.06 18.35 -25.13
CA SER A 405 -26.88 17.51 -25.34
C SER A 405 -25.61 18.18 -24.82
N VAL A 406 -25.44 19.48 -25.05
CA VAL A 406 -24.28 20.24 -24.56
C VAL A 406 -24.31 20.36 -23.04
N LEU A 407 -25.47 20.66 -22.44
CA LEU A 407 -25.62 20.76 -20.98
C LEU A 407 -25.37 19.43 -20.25
N GLN A 408 -25.46 18.29 -20.93
CA GLN A 408 -25.22 16.96 -20.37
C GLN A 408 -23.79 16.46 -20.63
N ASP A 409 -23.00 17.15 -21.45
CA ASP A 409 -21.61 16.80 -21.73
C ASP A 409 -20.68 17.33 -20.64
N VAL A 410 -19.99 16.41 -19.97
CA VAL A 410 -19.03 16.70 -18.89
C VAL A 410 -17.74 17.34 -19.44
N TYR A 411 -17.47 17.19 -20.74
CA TYR A 411 -16.27 17.73 -21.39
C TYR A 411 -16.50 19.05 -22.13
N ALA A 412 -17.75 19.53 -22.21
CA ALA A 412 -18.04 20.81 -22.82
C ALA A 412 -17.40 21.96 -22.01
N LEU A 413 -16.90 22.97 -22.72
CA LEU A 413 -16.28 24.15 -22.14
C LEU A 413 -17.32 25.04 -21.45
N ASP A 414 -16.90 25.82 -20.46
CA ASP A 414 -17.79 26.75 -19.74
C ASP A 414 -18.52 27.73 -20.70
N GLU A 415 -17.86 28.12 -21.80
CA GLU A 415 -18.45 28.95 -22.85
C GLU A 415 -19.56 28.21 -23.62
N GLU A 416 -19.37 26.94 -23.96
CA GLU A 416 -20.37 26.11 -24.64
C GLU A 416 -21.59 25.85 -23.75
N HIS A 417 -21.36 25.60 -22.46
CA HIS A 417 -22.44 25.53 -21.47
C HIS A 417 -23.18 26.86 -21.35
N ALA A 418 -22.48 28.00 -21.38
CA ALA A 418 -23.13 29.32 -21.32
C ALA A 418 -24.02 29.58 -22.55
N GLU A 419 -23.57 29.20 -23.75
CA GLU A 419 -24.38 29.27 -24.98
C GLU A 419 -25.60 28.36 -24.91
N ALA A 420 -25.44 27.13 -24.43
CA ALA A 420 -26.54 26.18 -24.27
C ALA A 420 -27.57 26.63 -23.22
N VAL A 421 -27.11 27.24 -22.12
CA VAL A 421 -27.98 27.90 -21.13
C VAL A 421 -28.76 29.04 -21.79
N TRP A 422 -28.07 29.92 -22.54
CA TRP A 422 -28.73 31.02 -23.24
C TRP A 422 -29.80 30.54 -24.21
N GLU A 423 -29.52 29.51 -25.01
CA GLU A 423 -30.51 28.89 -25.90
C GLU A 423 -31.73 28.33 -25.13
N MET A 424 -31.51 27.69 -23.98
CA MET A 424 -32.61 27.22 -23.14
C MET A 424 -33.44 28.36 -22.55
N GLU A 425 -32.81 29.48 -22.18
CA GLU A 425 -33.51 30.68 -21.73
C GLU A 425 -34.36 31.30 -22.86
N GLN A 426 -33.84 31.31 -24.09
CA GLN A 426 -34.61 31.75 -25.26
C GLN A 426 -35.79 30.82 -25.54
N LEU A 427 -35.57 29.50 -25.52
CA LEU A 427 -36.64 28.52 -25.70
C LEU A 427 -37.74 28.68 -24.65
N TRP A 428 -37.38 28.92 -23.39
CA TRP A 428 -38.34 29.24 -22.34
C TRP A 428 -39.11 30.53 -22.64
N ALA A 429 -38.43 31.60 -23.05
CA ALA A 429 -39.07 32.87 -23.41
C ALA A 429 -40.03 32.73 -24.60
N GLU A 430 -39.76 31.79 -25.50
CA GLU A 430 -40.63 31.42 -26.62
C GLU A 430 -41.80 30.48 -26.23
N GLY A 431 -41.92 30.12 -24.95
CA GLY A 431 -42.99 29.27 -24.43
C GLY A 431 -42.69 27.78 -24.41
N PHE A 432 -41.47 27.35 -24.71
CA PHE A 432 -41.06 25.94 -24.64
C PHE A 432 -40.77 25.54 -23.19
N THR A 433 -41.82 25.20 -22.44
CA THR A 433 -41.81 25.11 -20.97
C THR A 433 -40.85 24.06 -20.38
N VAL A 434 -40.47 23.04 -21.16
CA VAL A 434 -39.51 22.00 -20.77
C VAL A 434 -38.07 22.54 -20.68
N ALA A 435 -37.75 23.66 -21.35
CA ALA A 435 -36.43 24.27 -21.27
C ALA A 435 -36.07 24.71 -19.84
N ALA A 436 -37.03 25.31 -19.13
CA ALA A 436 -36.84 25.71 -17.73
C ALA A 436 -36.60 24.49 -16.80
N HIS A 437 -37.21 23.33 -17.08
CA HIS A 437 -36.90 22.11 -16.33
C HIS A 437 -35.43 21.70 -16.50
N GLN A 438 -34.92 21.71 -17.74
CA GLN A 438 -33.53 21.35 -18.02
C GLN A 438 -32.53 22.35 -17.41
N LEU A 439 -32.84 23.65 -17.42
CA LEU A 439 -32.05 24.65 -16.71
C LEU A 439 -32.00 24.35 -15.21
N GLY A 440 -33.14 24.03 -14.60
CA GLY A 440 -33.21 23.63 -13.20
C GLY A 440 -32.32 22.41 -12.90
N LYS A 441 -32.33 21.41 -13.78
CA LYS A 441 -31.48 20.22 -13.66
C LYS A 441 -30.00 20.55 -13.81
N PHE A 442 -29.62 21.34 -14.82
CA PHE A 442 -28.24 21.74 -15.06
C PHE A 442 -27.63 22.43 -13.83
N TYR A 443 -28.35 23.38 -13.22
CA TYR A 443 -27.86 24.05 -12.01
C TYR A 443 -27.89 23.18 -10.75
N ARG A 444 -28.72 22.13 -10.73
CA ARG A 444 -28.80 21.18 -9.61
C ARG A 444 -27.66 20.17 -9.62
N ASP A 445 -27.34 19.63 -10.79
CA ASP A 445 -26.43 18.50 -10.98
C ASP A 445 -24.96 18.95 -11.07
N ASP A 446 -24.04 18.16 -10.50
CA ASP A 446 -22.63 18.52 -10.26
C ASP A 446 -21.71 18.24 -11.47
N LEU A 447 -22.21 18.47 -12.69
CA LEU A 447 -21.49 18.10 -13.92
C LEU A 447 -20.48 19.18 -14.38
N SER A 448 -20.43 20.35 -13.71
CA SER A 448 -19.51 21.45 -13.99
C SER A 448 -19.20 22.28 -12.72
N THR A 449 -18.35 23.31 -12.83
CA THR A 449 -18.10 24.28 -11.73
C THR A 449 -19.28 25.23 -11.48
N MET A 450 -20.37 25.11 -12.25
CA MET A 450 -21.49 26.07 -12.28
C MET A 450 -22.72 25.68 -11.44
N ARG A 451 -22.59 24.67 -10.56
CA ARG A 451 -23.68 24.25 -9.66
C ARG A 451 -24.20 25.41 -8.80
N ASP A 452 -25.51 25.61 -8.80
CA ASP A 452 -26.19 26.71 -8.12
C ASP A 452 -27.62 26.31 -7.69
N HIS A 453 -27.79 26.04 -6.38
CA HIS A 453 -29.08 25.59 -5.87
C HIS A 453 -30.18 26.66 -5.91
N GLU A 454 -29.83 27.95 -5.85
CA GLU A 454 -30.81 29.04 -5.92
C GLU A 454 -31.35 29.18 -7.35
N LYS A 455 -30.47 29.12 -8.35
CA LYS A 455 -30.89 29.09 -9.76
C LYS A 455 -31.67 27.84 -10.09
N ALA A 456 -31.26 26.68 -9.58
CA ALA A 456 -31.99 25.43 -9.77
C ALA A 456 -33.43 25.55 -9.25
N GLU A 457 -33.59 26.04 -8.01
CA GLU A 457 -34.91 26.26 -7.41
C GLU A 457 -35.76 27.22 -8.24
N ARG A 458 -35.20 28.35 -8.66
CA ARG A 458 -35.90 29.35 -9.48
C ARG A 458 -36.41 28.76 -10.80
N TRP A 459 -35.56 28.02 -11.52
CA TRP A 459 -35.94 27.44 -12.81
C TRP A 459 -36.96 26.32 -12.67
N PHE A 460 -36.82 25.46 -11.66
CA PHE A 460 -37.85 24.46 -11.36
C PHE A 460 -39.18 25.12 -10.96
N GLN A 461 -39.16 26.18 -10.15
CA GLN A 461 -40.34 26.94 -9.76
C GLN A 461 -41.07 27.52 -10.99
N LEU A 462 -40.35 28.20 -11.88
CA LEU A 462 -40.92 28.75 -13.12
C LEU A 462 -41.58 27.66 -13.98
N SER A 463 -40.89 26.54 -14.17
CA SER A 463 -41.42 25.42 -14.96
C SER A 463 -42.62 24.75 -14.27
N ALA A 464 -42.59 24.60 -12.95
CA ALA A 464 -43.67 24.02 -12.14
C ALA A 464 -44.93 24.91 -12.12
N GLU A 465 -44.76 26.23 -12.08
CA GLU A 465 -45.85 27.20 -12.20
C GLU A 465 -46.49 27.18 -13.59
N ALA A 466 -45.72 26.87 -14.63
CA ALA A 466 -46.22 26.63 -15.98
C ALA A 466 -46.87 25.24 -16.18
N GLY A 467 -47.04 24.45 -15.11
CA GLY A 467 -47.77 23.18 -15.13
C GLY A 467 -46.92 21.94 -15.46
N ASN A 468 -45.60 22.06 -15.47
CA ASN A 468 -44.73 20.90 -15.67
C ASN A 468 -44.66 20.03 -14.40
N ASN A 469 -45.34 18.88 -14.41
CA ASN A 469 -45.41 17.99 -13.24
C ASN A 469 -44.05 17.37 -12.83
N PHE A 470 -43.09 17.27 -13.75
CA PHE A 470 -41.72 16.82 -13.44
C PHE A 470 -40.92 17.90 -12.72
N SER A 471 -41.14 19.17 -13.07
CA SER A 471 -40.58 20.31 -12.34
C SER A 471 -41.22 20.47 -10.96
N GLU A 472 -42.53 20.25 -10.84
CA GLU A 472 -43.21 20.19 -9.53
C GLU A 472 -42.58 19.11 -8.64
N TYR A 473 -42.34 17.91 -9.19
CA TYR A 473 -41.64 16.82 -8.50
C TYR A 473 -40.20 17.19 -8.14
N ALA A 474 -39.42 17.69 -9.10
CA ALA A 474 -38.01 18.03 -8.92
C ALA A 474 -37.81 19.14 -7.88
N LEU A 475 -38.70 20.15 -7.88
CA LEU A 475 -38.75 21.20 -6.87
C LEU A 475 -39.07 20.61 -5.50
N GLY A 476 -40.08 19.74 -5.40
CA GLY A 476 -40.41 19.03 -4.15
C GLY A 476 -39.20 18.26 -3.60
N LYS A 477 -38.45 17.57 -4.46
CA LYS A 477 -37.21 16.85 -4.10
C LYS A 477 -36.11 17.81 -3.60
N LEU A 478 -35.92 18.94 -4.26
CA LEU A 478 -34.95 19.96 -3.87
C LEU A 478 -35.31 20.59 -2.51
N LEU A 479 -36.57 20.91 -2.28
CA LEU A 479 -37.05 21.45 -1.01
C LEU A 479 -36.91 20.46 0.16
N LEU A 480 -37.12 19.16 -0.09
CA LEU A 480 -36.84 18.12 0.91
C LEU A 480 -35.37 18.09 1.32
N SER A 481 -34.44 18.22 0.38
CA SER A 481 -33.00 18.21 0.70
C SER A 481 -32.57 19.43 1.52
N GLN A 482 -33.27 20.55 1.36
CA GLN A 482 -33.14 21.77 2.17
C GLN A 482 -33.94 21.72 3.49
N LYS A 483 -34.60 20.60 3.82
CA LYS A 483 -35.46 20.42 5.00
C LYS A 483 -36.71 21.34 5.06
N ARG A 484 -37.16 21.84 3.91
CA ARG A 484 -38.39 22.64 3.76
C ARG A 484 -39.62 21.75 3.51
N THR A 485 -39.88 20.85 4.45
CA THR A 485 -40.84 19.74 4.28
C THR A 485 -42.25 20.18 3.90
N ALA A 486 -42.80 21.21 4.54
CA ALA A 486 -44.18 21.63 4.29
C ALA A 486 -44.39 22.14 2.85
N GLU A 487 -43.42 22.89 2.33
CA GLU A 487 -43.44 23.37 0.94
C GLU A 487 -43.22 22.22 -0.03
N ALA A 488 -42.26 21.33 0.28
CA ALA A 488 -42.00 20.16 -0.51
C ALA A 488 -43.24 19.26 -0.68
N MET A 489 -43.97 19.00 0.41
CA MET A 489 -45.20 18.20 0.37
C MET A 489 -46.25 18.83 -0.54
N ARG A 490 -46.44 20.16 -0.51
CA ARG A 490 -47.38 20.85 -1.42
C ARG A 490 -47.04 20.64 -2.89
N TRP A 491 -45.76 20.76 -3.25
CA TRP A 491 -45.32 20.55 -4.63
C TRP A 491 -45.39 19.09 -5.06
N LEU A 492 -45.05 18.16 -4.17
CA LEU A 492 -45.18 16.73 -4.43
C LEU A 492 -46.66 16.31 -4.59
N ASP A 493 -47.55 16.81 -3.74
CA ASP A 493 -49.00 16.56 -3.86
C ASP A 493 -49.55 17.13 -5.17
N LYS A 494 -49.11 18.33 -5.56
CA LYS A 494 -49.48 18.94 -6.85
C LYS A 494 -49.03 18.08 -8.03
N ALA A 495 -47.76 17.69 -8.04
CA ALA A 495 -47.19 16.80 -9.07
C ALA A 495 -47.93 15.46 -9.15
N ALA A 496 -48.23 14.85 -8.00
CA ALA A 496 -48.96 13.59 -7.92
C ALA A 496 -50.41 13.71 -8.42
N GLY A 497 -51.07 14.83 -8.12
CA GLY A 497 -52.39 15.18 -8.63
C GLY A 497 -52.42 15.40 -10.14
N HIS A 498 -51.31 15.89 -10.71
CA HIS A 498 -51.07 15.97 -12.16
C HIS A 498 -50.54 14.65 -12.78
N GLY A 499 -50.68 13.53 -12.07
CA GLY A 499 -50.35 12.20 -12.58
C GLY A 499 -48.87 11.83 -12.54
N ASN A 500 -47.99 12.63 -11.96
CA ASN A 500 -46.56 12.30 -11.92
C ASN A 500 -46.31 11.04 -11.06
N GLN A 501 -45.99 9.93 -11.71
CA GLN A 501 -45.75 8.63 -11.06
C GLN A 501 -44.58 8.65 -10.05
N PHE A 502 -43.58 9.52 -10.26
CA PHE A 502 -42.42 9.66 -9.36
C PHE A 502 -42.78 10.42 -8.09
N ALA A 503 -43.61 11.46 -8.20
CA ALA A 503 -44.16 12.18 -7.06
C ALA A 503 -45.08 11.28 -6.22
N GLN A 504 -45.96 10.52 -6.89
CA GLN A 504 -46.80 9.51 -6.22
C GLN A 504 -45.93 8.48 -5.48
N TYR A 505 -44.94 7.89 -6.14
CA TYR A 505 -43.99 6.99 -5.50
C TYR A 505 -43.31 7.62 -4.26
N ARG A 506 -42.83 8.86 -4.40
CA ARG A 506 -42.13 9.59 -3.34
C ARG A 506 -43.04 9.89 -2.14
N LEU A 507 -44.25 10.37 -2.38
CA LEU A 507 -45.25 10.60 -1.33
C LEU A 507 -45.59 9.31 -0.60
N GLY A 508 -45.78 8.22 -1.36
CA GLY A 508 -45.95 6.88 -0.83
C GLY A 508 -44.90 6.54 0.23
N LYS A 509 -43.62 6.76 -0.10
CA LYS A 509 -42.51 6.51 0.84
C LYS A 509 -42.47 7.46 2.02
N LEU A 510 -42.76 8.74 1.82
CA LEU A 510 -42.77 9.71 2.92
C LEU A 510 -43.82 9.35 3.98
N TYR A 511 -45.01 8.94 3.54
CA TYR A 511 -46.08 8.48 4.43
C TYR A 511 -45.79 7.14 5.11
N LEU A 512 -45.04 6.22 4.47
CA LEU A 512 -44.58 4.98 5.15
C LEU A 512 -43.56 5.25 6.24
N ALA A 513 -42.59 6.13 5.96
CA ALA A 513 -41.47 6.41 6.86
C ALA A 513 -41.92 7.15 8.13
N GLY A 514 -42.82 8.13 8.00
CA GLY A 514 -43.38 8.82 9.16
C GLY A 514 -42.46 9.84 9.85
N GLU A 515 -41.29 10.16 9.28
CA GLU A 515 -40.32 11.07 9.90
C GLU A 515 -40.63 12.55 9.65
N SER A 516 -40.87 12.89 8.39
CA SER A 516 -41.09 14.26 7.91
C SER A 516 -42.57 14.64 7.94
N VAL A 517 -43.44 13.63 7.88
CA VAL A 517 -44.90 13.72 7.95
C VAL A 517 -45.40 12.59 8.85
N ALA A 518 -46.58 12.73 9.43
CA ALA A 518 -47.16 11.65 10.24
C ALA A 518 -47.32 10.38 9.39
N LYS A 519 -46.94 9.22 9.96
CA LYS A 519 -47.06 7.92 9.28
C LYS A 519 -48.52 7.64 8.93
N ASP A 520 -48.78 7.29 7.68
CA ASP A 520 -50.11 6.93 7.17
C ASP A 520 -49.96 5.82 6.11
N ALA A 521 -50.07 4.56 6.56
CA ALA A 521 -49.89 3.40 5.69
C ALA A 521 -50.96 3.29 4.60
N ALA A 522 -52.19 3.78 4.85
CA ALA A 522 -53.27 3.73 3.89
C ALA A 522 -53.03 4.72 2.74
N LYS A 523 -52.69 5.98 3.05
CA LYS A 523 -52.29 6.96 2.02
C LYS A 523 -51.04 6.50 1.27
N ALA A 524 -50.07 5.94 1.99
CA ALA A 524 -48.88 5.40 1.36
C ALA A 524 -49.21 4.35 0.31
N GLN A 525 -50.06 3.37 0.67
CA GLN A 525 -50.52 2.33 -0.23
C GLN A 525 -51.27 2.91 -1.43
N GLU A 526 -52.12 3.92 -1.24
CA GLU A 526 -52.85 4.60 -2.31
C GLU A 526 -51.91 5.22 -3.34
N TYR A 527 -50.97 6.07 -2.89
CA TYR A 527 -50.01 6.72 -3.78
C TYR A 527 -49.09 5.70 -4.47
N LEU A 528 -48.61 4.68 -3.75
CA LEU A 528 -47.79 3.63 -4.34
C LEU A 528 -48.56 2.84 -5.39
N THR A 529 -49.83 2.51 -5.13
CA THR A 529 -50.70 1.80 -6.08
C THR A 529 -50.95 2.63 -7.34
N ALA A 530 -51.17 3.94 -7.20
CA ALA A 530 -51.30 4.85 -8.32
C ALA A 530 -50.03 4.84 -9.19
N ALA A 531 -48.85 5.00 -8.58
CA ALA A 531 -47.57 4.98 -9.29
C ALA A 531 -47.30 3.62 -9.97
N ALA A 532 -47.57 2.51 -9.28
CA ALA A 532 -47.32 1.17 -9.79
C ALA A 532 -48.22 0.79 -10.98
N ARG A 533 -49.48 1.26 -10.98
CA ARG A 533 -50.42 1.12 -12.11
C ARG A 533 -49.98 1.91 -13.34
N GLN A 534 -49.29 3.03 -13.15
CA GLN A 534 -48.67 3.79 -14.24
C GLN A 534 -47.35 3.18 -14.76
N GLY A 535 -46.98 1.99 -14.26
CA GLY A 535 -45.79 1.28 -14.73
C GLY A 535 -44.54 1.54 -13.89
N ASN A 536 -44.57 2.38 -12.86
CA ASN A 536 -43.38 2.71 -12.09
C ASN A 536 -42.72 1.47 -11.45
N PRO A 537 -41.53 1.01 -11.91
CA PRO A 537 -40.95 -0.25 -11.45
C PRO A 537 -40.57 -0.20 -9.97
N PHE A 538 -40.23 0.98 -9.44
CA PHE A 538 -39.88 1.18 -8.03
C PHE A 538 -41.11 1.12 -7.11
N ALA A 539 -42.23 1.68 -7.54
CA ALA A 539 -43.49 1.59 -6.82
C ALA A 539 -44.05 0.17 -6.85
N GLN A 540 -43.98 -0.52 -8.00
CA GLN A 540 -44.35 -1.94 -8.12
C GLN A 540 -43.53 -2.79 -7.15
N TYR A 541 -42.21 -2.61 -7.15
CA TYR A 541 -41.34 -3.30 -6.20
C TYR A 541 -41.67 -3.00 -4.74
N THR A 542 -41.92 -1.72 -4.41
CA THR A 542 -42.23 -1.29 -3.04
C THR A 542 -43.58 -1.85 -2.56
N LEU A 543 -44.61 -1.85 -3.40
CA LEU A 543 -45.89 -2.53 -3.10
C LEU A 543 -45.70 -4.02 -2.91
N GLY A 544 -44.94 -4.65 -3.82
CA GLY A 544 -44.62 -6.07 -3.73
C GLY A 544 -44.03 -6.42 -2.37
N LYS A 545 -43.07 -5.61 -1.89
CA LYS A 545 -42.48 -5.73 -0.55
C LYS A 545 -43.48 -5.50 0.57
N LEU A 546 -44.31 -4.45 0.49
CA LEU A 546 -45.30 -4.13 1.51
C LEU A 546 -46.27 -5.30 1.73
N TYR A 547 -46.84 -5.83 0.65
CA TYR A 547 -47.75 -6.98 0.69
C TYR A 547 -47.06 -8.27 1.17
N LEU A 548 -45.79 -8.45 0.85
CA LEU A 548 -45.04 -9.64 1.28
C LEU A 548 -44.70 -9.61 2.77
N LEU A 549 -44.32 -8.43 3.28
CA LEU A 549 -43.95 -8.20 4.69
C LEU A 549 -45.15 -8.21 5.63
N GLY A 550 -46.30 -7.67 5.21
CA GLY A 550 -47.52 -7.67 6.01
C GLY A 550 -47.50 -6.79 7.27
N ARG A 551 -46.51 -5.88 7.42
CA ARG A 551 -46.34 -5.05 8.63
C ARG A 551 -47.26 -3.82 8.66
N ASP A 552 -47.31 -3.10 7.54
CA ASP A 552 -48.03 -1.82 7.41
C ASP A 552 -49.33 -1.96 6.61
N VAL A 553 -49.42 -3.00 5.79
CA VAL A 553 -50.60 -3.43 5.03
C VAL A 553 -50.83 -4.92 5.29
N GLY A 554 -52.06 -5.41 5.11
CA GLY A 554 -52.34 -6.84 5.25
C GLY A 554 -51.44 -7.68 4.32
N GLN A 555 -50.92 -8.79 4.84
CA GLN A 555 -50.09 -9.69 4.04
C GLN A 555 -50.92 -10.28 2.88
N ASP A 556 -50.41 -10.18 1.66
CA ASP A 556 -51.02 -10.75 0.47
C ASP A 556 -49.93 -11.27 -0.47
N ARG A 557 -49.70 -12.58 -0.45
CA ARG A 557 -48.65 -13.22 -1.25
C ARG A 557 -48.96 -13.19 -2.76
N GLU A 558 -50.21 -13.15 -3.16
CA GLU A 558 -50.57 -13.11 -4.58
C GLU A 558 -50.27 -11.73 -5.16
N GLN A 559 -50.74 -10.67 -4.49
CA GLN A 559 -50.42 -9.30 -4.85
C GLN A 559 -48.92 -9.02 -4.79
N ALA A 560 -48.23 -9.54 -3.78
CA ALA A 560 -46.78 -9.44 -3.70
C ALA A 560 -46.08 -10.02 -4.93
N ARG A 561 -46.45 -11.25 -5.33
CA ARG A 561 -45.88 -11.92 -6.51
C ARG A 561 -46.21 -11.15 -7.79
N GLU A 562 -47.44 -10.67 -7.94
CA GLU A 562 -47.88 -9.90 -9.11
C GLU A 562 -47.03 -8.64 -9.31
N TRP A 563 -46.91 -7.81 -8.27
CA TRP A 563 -46.18 -6.55 -8.36
C TRP A 563 -44.67 -6.74 -8.51
N LEU A 564 -44.07 -7.73 -7.82
CA LEU A 564 -42.66 -8.07 -8.00
C LEU A 564 -42.39 -8.57 -9.43
N THR A 565 -43.28 -9.39 -10.00
CA THR A 565 -43.13 -9.88 -11.38
C THR A 565 -43.13 -8.74 -12.39
N ARG A 566 -44.03 -7.76 -12.25
CA ARG A 566 -44.06 -6.58 -13.12
C ARG A 566 -42.78 -5.74 -13.01
N SER A 567 -42.27 -5.57 -11.79
CA SER A 567 -41.03 -4.82 -11.58
C SER A 567 -39.81 -5.55 -12.16
N ALA A 568 -39.71 -6.86 -11.94
CA ALA A 568 -38.63 -7.70 -12.46
C ALA A 568 -38.62 -7.73 -14.00
N ALA A 569 -39.79 -7.79 -14.64
CA ALA A 569 -39.93 -7.71 -16.10
C ALA A 569 -39.38 -6.40 -16.70
N GLN A 570 -39.26 -5.34 -15.89
CA GLN A 570 -38.65 -4.06 -16.27
C GLN A 570 -37.17 -3.96 -15.89
N GLY A 571 -36.53 -5.08 -15.53
CA GLY A 571 -35.10 -5.14 -15.20
C GLY A 571 -34.77 -4.87 -13.72
N ASN A 572 -35.76 -4.80 -12.83
CA ASN A 572 -35.47 -4.66 -11.39
C ASN A 572 -34.90 -5.97 -10.81
N GLN A 573 -33.58 -6.02 -10.68
CA GLN A 573 -32.85 -7.17 -10.11
C GLN A 573 -33.25 -7.52 -8.68
N TYR A 574 -33.66 -6.55 -7.86
CA TYR A 574 -34.12 -6.79 -6.49
C TYR A 574 -35.46 -7.51 -6.51
N ALA A 575 -36.37 -7.09 -7.39
CA ALA A 575 -37.64 -7.77 -7.58
C ALA A 575 -37.44 -9.21 -8.07
N GLN A 576 -36.54 -9.43 -9.03
CA GLN A 576 -36.19 -10.76 -9.53
C GLN A 576 -35.64 -11.66 -8.40
N PHE A 577 -34.72 -11.13 -7.59
CA PHE A 577 -34.14 -11.86 -6.46
C PHE A 577 -35.21 -12.40 -5.48
N PHE A 578 -36.25 -11.60 -5.18
CA PHE A 578 -37.36 -12.06 -4.32
C PHE A 578 -38.27 -13.07 -4.99
N LEU A 579 -38.46 -13.00 -6.30
CA LEU A 579 -39.23 -14.00 -7.03
C LEU A 579 -38.52 -15.35 -7.02
N ASP A 580 -37.19 -15.35 -7.23
CA ASP A 580 -36.37 -16.58 -7.23
C ASP A 580 -36.39 -17.28 -5.86
N ARG A 581 -36.56 -16.52 -4.78
CA ARG A 581 -36.55 -16.98 -3.38
C ARG A 581 -37.90 -16.78 -2.68
N PHE A 582 -39.00 -16.72 -3.42
CA PHE A 582 -40.30 -16.28 -2.89
C PHE A 582 -40.83 -17.12 -1.72
N ASP A 583 -40.49 -18.41 -1.71
CA ASP A 583 -40.89 -19.35 -0.65
C ASP A 583 -39.89 -19.41 0.52
N GLN A 584 -38.70 -18.85 0.34
CA GLN A 584 -37.67 -18.72 1.38
C GLN A 584 -37.58 -17.27 1.89
N PHE A 585 -38.70 -16.55 1.84
CA PHE A 585 -38.72 -15.10 2.02
C PHE A 585 -38.06 -14.66 3.34
N ARG A 586 -37.09 -13.75 3.20
CA ARG A 586 -36.43 -13.02 4.29
C ARG A 586 -36.69 -11.53 4.10
N ASP A 587 -36.74 -10.75 5.20
CA ASP A 587 -36.99 -9.29 5.12
C ASP A 587 -36.03 -8.64 4.10
N PRO A 588 -36.55 -8.07 3.01
CA PRO A 588 -35.79 -7.45 1.94
C PRO A 588 -34.81 -6.40 2.43
N SER A 589 -35.22 -5.63 3.43
CA SER A 589 -34.51 -4.47 3.94
C SER A 589 -33.13 -4.86 4.47
N VAL A 590 -33.03 -6.08 4.98
CA VAL A 590 -31.84 -6.62 5.63
C VAL A 590 -30.84 -7.13 4.59
N MET A 591 -31.29 -7.86 3.58
CA MET A 591 -30.45 -8.27 2.44
C MET A 591 -29.93 -7.05 1.66
N LEU A 592 -30.77 -6.03 1.48
CA LEU A 592 -30.35 -4.76 0.86
C LEU A 592 -29.30 -4.03 1.69
N ALA A 593 -29.42 -4.06 3.02
CA ALA A 593 -28.39 -3.51 3.89
C ALA A 593 -27.08 -4.30 3.77
N ALA A 594 -27.12 -5.64 3.74
CA ALA A 594 -25.92 -6.45 3.50
C ALA A 594 -25.26 -6.09 2.15
N THR A 595 -26.06 -5.92 1.10
CA THR A 595 -25.59 -5.49 -0.23
C THR A 595 -24.96 -4.09 -0.18
N LYS A 596 -25.60 -3.12 0.50
CA LYS A 596 -25.01 -1.79 0.70
C LYS A 596 -23.68 -1.87 1.43
N LEU A 597 -23.57 -2.72 2.45
CA LEU A 597 -22.35 -2.89 3.23
C LEU A 597 -21.21 -3.46 2.37
N LEU A 598 -21.52 -4.34 1.43
CA LEU A 598 -20.58 -4.80 0.41
C LEU A 598 -20.11 -3.65 -0.50
N HIS A 599 -21.01 -2.78 -0.95
CA HIS A 599 -20.67 -1.59 -1.74
C HIS A 599 -19.84 -0.58 -0.92
N HIS A 600 -20.18 -0.40 0.37
CA HIS A 600 -19.38 0.40 1.30
C HIS A 600 -17.96 -0.15 1.41
N MET A 601 -17.80 -1.47 1.46
CA MET A 601 -16.50 -2.12 1.50
C MET A 601 -15.70 -1.84 0.22
N GLY A 602 -16.34 -1.95 -0.95
CA GLY A 602 -15.71 -1.60 -2.23
C GLY A 602 -15.17 -0.16 -2.25
N ARG A 603 -15.92 0.80 -1.70
CA ARG A 603 -15.47 2.19 -1.53
C ARG A 603 -14.30 2.33 -0.55
N ILE A 604 -14.37 1.67 0.60
CA ILE A 604 -13.29 1.71 1.60
C ILE A 604 -12.00 1.12 1.01
N PHE A 605 -12.06 0.02 0.26
CA PHE A 605 -10.89 -0.52 -0.43
C PHE A 605 -10.37 0.44 -1.48
N ARG A 606 -11.23 1.09 -2.27
CA ARG A 606 -10.82 2.10 -3.24
C ARG A 606 -10.04 3.23 -2.56
N ASP A 607 -10.57 3.77 -1.47
CA ASP A 607 -9.96 4.87 -0.71
C ASP A 607 -8.61 4.45 -0.07
N ASN A 608 -8.44 3.16 0.23
CA ASN A 608 -7.24 2.61 0.89
C ASN A 608 -6.35 1.75 -0.04
N SER A 609 -6.60 1.78 -1.35
CA SER A 609 -5.90 0.97 -2.36
C SER A 609 -4.52 1.52 -2.72
N ALA A 610 -4.27 2.81 -2.45
CA ALA A 610 -2.98 3.43 -2.66
C ALA A 610 -1.92 2.80 -1.73
N PRO A 611 -0.81 2.28 -2.27
CA PRO A 611 0.30 1.80 -1.45
C PRO A 611 0.92 2.96 -0.65
N PRO A 612 1.44 2.71 0.56
CA PRO A 612 2.21 3.71 1.28
C PRO A 612 3.44 4.15 0.47
N HIS A 613 3.84 5.42 0.58
CA HIS A 613 5.05 5.90 -0.07
C HIS A 613 6.31 5.21 0.50
N ASN A 614 7.30 4.95 -0.37
CA ASN A 614 8.60 4.40 0.04
C ASN A 614 9.24 5.31 1.11
N PRO A 615 9.46 4.81 2.34
CA PRO A 615 10.00 5.60 3.45
C PRO A 615 11.46 6.03 3.24
N ALA A 616 12.20 5.41 2.32
CA ALA A 616 13.62 5.70 2.09
C ALA A 616 13.87 6.94 1.21
N GLY A 617 12.85 7.55 0.60
CA GLY A 617 13.02 8.77 -0.20
C GLY A 617 13.92 8.66 -1.44
N ILE A 618 14.40 7.46 -1.79
CA ILE A 618 15.24 7.23 -2.96
C ILE A 618 14.36 7.24 -4.21
N ARG A 619 14.16 8.43 -4.77
CA ARG A 619 13.53 8.64 -6.07
C ARG A 619 14.56 8.26 -7.14
N ILE A 620 14.34 7.17 -7.87
CA ILE A 620 15.16 6.84 -9.04
C ILE A 620 14.97 7.97 -10.08
N ASP A 621 16.05 8.68 -10.38
CA ASP A 621 16.11 9.72 -11.41
C ASP A 621 15.50 9.20 -12.73
N SER A 622 14.68 10.02 -13.40
CA SER A 622 14.00 9.68 -14.65
C SER A 622 14.95 9.20 -15.75
N LYS A 623 16.20 9.68 -15.76
CA LYS A 623 17.24 9.22 -16.70
C LYS A 623 17.61 7.75 -16.49
N ARG A 624 17.63 7.28 -15.25
CA ARG A 624 18.00 5.89 -14.92
C ARG A 624 16.85 4.93 -15.20
N ARG A 625 15.60 5.38 -15.04
CA ARG A 625 14.39 4.66 -15.50
C ARG A 625 14.37 4.42 -17.01
N ARG A 626 14.74 5.42 -17.83
CA ARG A 626 14.83 5.25 -19.30
C ARG A 626 15.86 4.20 -19.70
N ARG A 627 17.04 4.19 -19.07
CA ARG A 627 18.09 3.19 -19.35
C ARG A 627 17.67 1.75 -19.03
N LEU A 628 16.88 1.55 -17.99
CA LEU A 628 16.31 0.24 -17.63
C LEU A 628 15.28 -0.24 -18.66
N MET A 629 14.43 0.67 -19.13
CA MET A 629 13.47 0.42 -20.20
C MET A 629 14.18 0.06 -21.51
N GLU A 630 15.21 0.83 -21.88
CA GLU A 630 16.07 0.56 -23.04
C GLU A 630 16.78 -0.80 -22.94
N LYS A 631 17.25 -1.20 -21.74
CA LYS A 631 17.85 -2.53 -21.52
C LYS A 631 16.84 -3.68 -21.64
N ARG A 632 15.61 -3.50 -21.14
CA ARG A 632 14.52 -4.48 -21.31
C ARG A 632 14.16 -4.66 -22.78
N MET A 633 14.07 -3.55 -23.52
CA MET A 633 13.87 -3.56 -24.97
C MET A 633 15.01 -4.23 -25.73
N ALA A 634 16.26 -4.04 -25.29
CA ALA A 634 17.44 -4.69 -25.89
C ALA A 634 17.50 -6.22 -25.67
N ILE A 635 16.79 -6.75 -24.66
CA ILE A 635 16.70 -8.19 -24.37
C ILE A 635 15.46 -8.82 -25.06
N GLY A 636 14.67 -8.01 -25.78
CA GLY A 636 13.56 -8.48 -26.62
C GLY A 636 12.16 -8.27 -26.04
N HIS A 637 12.03 -7.61 -24.88
CA HIS A 637 10.73 -7.23 -24.33
C HIS A 637 10.18 -5.98 -25.01
N LYS A 638 8.87 -5.92 -25.29
CA LYS A 638 8.24 -4.68 -25.77
C LYS A 638 8.27 -3.60 -24.67
N ALA A 639 8.12 -2.33 -25.05
CA ALA A 639 8.08 -1.20 -24.10
C ALA A 639 6.92 -1.31 -23.08
N ASP A 640 5.95 -2.15 -23.43
CA ASP A 640 4.61 -2.34 -22.90
C ASP A 640 4.27 -3.86 -22.87
N ASP A 641 5.30 -4.72 -22.75
CA ASP A 641 5.13 -6.16 -22.57
C ASP A 641 4.49 -6.46 -21.19
N HIS A 642 3.18 -6.73 -21.20
CA HIS A 642 2.50 -7.48 -20.16
C HIS A 642 2.45 -8.94 -20.62
N GLU A 643 2.85 -9.89 -19.76
CA GLU A 643 2.72 -11.33 -20.08
C GLU A 643 1.25 -11.65 -20.41
N GLU A 644 0.98 -12.08 -21.65
CA GLU A 644 -0.35 -12.55 -22.06
C GLU A 644 -0.73 -13.81 -21.26
N GLN A 645 -1.84 -13.71 -20.52
CA GLN A 645 -2.45 -14.79 -19.77
C GLN A 645 -2.78 -15.96 -20.69
N GLN A 646 -2.14 -17.12 -20.48
CA GLN A 646 -2.60 -18.38 -21.06
C GLN A 646 -3.92 -18.79 -20.41
N SER A 647 -5.03 -18.50 -21.09
CA SER A 647 -6.35 -19.06 -20.81
C SER A 647 -6.28 -20.58 -20.99
N TYR A 648 -6.29 -21.34 -19.89
CA TYR A 648 -6.65 -22.75 -19.93
C TYR A 648 -8.18 -22.88 -20.01
N GLN A 649 -8.71 -22.92 -21.23
CA GLN A 649 -10.02 -23.53 -21.48
C GLN A 649 -9.88 -25.04 -21.28
N GLN A 650 -10.46 -25.59 -20.22
CA GLN A 650 -10.79 -27.01 -20.16
C GLN A 650 -12.19 -27.23 -20.73
N THR A 651 -12.21 -27.79 -21.94
CA THR A 651 -13.32 -28.55 -22.50
C THR A 651 -13.45 -29.90 -21.80
N MET A 652 -14.52 -30.08 -21.04
CA MET A 652 -15.48 -31.21 -20.99
C MET A 652 -16.20 -31.23 -19.64
#